data_AF-A0A8H3A9S4-F1
#
_entry.id   AF-A0A8H3A9S4-F1
#
_cell.length_a   1.000
_cell.length_b   1.000
_cell.length_c   1.000
_cell.angle_alpha   90.00
_cell.angle_beta   90.00
_cell.angle_gamma   90.00
#
_symmetry.space_group_name_H-M   'P 1'
#
loop_
_entity.id
_entity.type
_entity.pdbx_description
1 polymer ?
#
loop_
_entity_poly.entity_id
_entity_poly.type
_entity_poly.pdbx_seq_one_letter_code
_entity_poly.pdbx_strand_id
1 'polypeptide(L)'
;MMALPERVQTRLSVLSQRLRQCQAELKLLDAEERFEEHDALCEGEFMSIFRDTCVLVQEEHRSNPPYLPELISEVQKIHNKGIGYAYGIGDLYDFMASWAHDDAAGRTLIVDRSEAALSLPHATIPMMLEMLNLDPEIAIQKVGKIRPDPWHSSMKRHPKSTLLARFRPDLPTLTATSSTPVAASIYDARCEITSISSISPIKLRMSGMNSCMAMIGACGYKNRAPGLNFCLPDDSVGVRFLDPGLLGIATQMAMNEDLQMIFVGDRDRVKSFAWGGGNELYKHLHPVHTLDSRCTDGPIAVLPNGRVIRAGVGGAASWMISELETHEFDGDIIGDEIDPEQTSRDDLSGIELSSGSPRDSFIRFIDHPNLTPTVWEPLPGDPSTLLCAEYFDLIKYGCVSIDLEHGGKTTARYLGHGGAVSDFSVSATDPQVFLTACHDGYARLFDVRQPLPVITLDACGADGVCEAIALAHPDGIPTVFTGTGKHEQIKVWDIRVQSSAVYELATGNNIVRSCSWDSKRNCLYAATECAYVDRMGYHRDYRPGNIPRSSGENEELHDGDYERCWPIGAWHAEDYFGYTFDAGDHRIYRYAFKEDPDPAVLPAYGDARVYDSDPFCINLYPVRSSLVNASGPFADSHKMVNIPKTRRTYCKGKSCKKHTPHKVTQYKKGKDSIFAQGKRRYDRKQSGYGGQTKPVFHKKAKTTKKVVLRMECTVCKYKMQLALKRCKHFELGGDKKTKGAALQF
;
A
#
# COMPACT_ATOMS: atom_id res chain seq x y z
N MET A 1 -1.66 4.01 -40.39
CA MET A 1 -0.46 4.81 -40.07
C MET A 1 -0.29 5.85 -41.16
N MET A 2 -0.20 7.11 -40.77
CA MET A 2 0.00 8.24 -41.69
C MET A 2 1.52 8.52 -41.76
N ALA A 3 2.05 8.80 -42.95
CA ALA A 3 3.48 9.08 -43.09
C ALA A 3 3.84 10.42 -42.42
N LEU A 4 4.92 10.45 -41.65
CA LEU A 4 5.46 11.68 -41.06
C LEU A 4 6.12 12.53 -42.16
N PRO A 5 6.01 13.87 -42.11
CA PRO A 5 6.76 14.74 -43.00
C PRO A 5 8.27 14.56 -42.84
N GLU A 6 9.02 14.67 -43.93
CA GLU A 6 10.48 14.48 -43.95
C GLU A 6 11.19 15.32 -42.87
N ARG A 7 10.81 16.59 -42.69
CA ARG A 7 11.37 17.47 -41.64
C ARG A 7 11.23 16.89 -40.22
N VAL A 8 10.11 16.23 -39.92
CA VAL A 8 9.81 15.65 -38.60
C VAL A 8 10.57 14.33 -38.46
N GLN A 9 10.56 13.51 -39.52
CA GLN A 9 11.28 12.24 -39.57
C GLN A 9 12.79 12.43 -39.39
N THR A 10 13.39 13.45 -40.03
CA THR A 10 14.80 13.79 -39.86
C THR A 10 15.12 14.16 -38.42
N ARG A 11 14.31 15.01 -37.78
CA ARG A 11 14.51 15.40 -36.36
C ARG A 11 14.41 14.19 -35.42
N LEU A 12 13.40 13.32 -35.61
CA LEU A 12 13.28 12.09 -34.83
C LEU A 12 14.48 11.15 -35.03
N SER A 13 14.96 11.00 -36.27
CA SER A 13 16.14 10.20 -36.56
C SER A 13 17.38 10.73 -35.83
N VAL A 14 17.57 12.05 -35.83
CA VAL A 14 18.67 12.71 -35.11
C VAL A 14 18.56 12.46 -33.60
N LEU A 15 17.39 12.63 -32.99
CA LEU A 15 17.19 12.37 -31.55
C LEU A 15 17.44 10.90 -31.18
N SER A 16 16.95 9.97 -32.01
CA SER A 16 17.19 8.53 -31.85
C SER A 16 18.66 8.14 -32.05
N GLN A 17 19.39 8.85 -32.91
CA GLN A 17 20.83 8.67 -33.07
C GLN A 17 21.61 9.22 -31.86
N ARG A 18 21.26 10.43 -31.40
CA ARG A 18 21.85 11.04 -30.19
C ARG A 18 21.71 10.14 -28.97
N LEU A 19 20.52 9.57 -28.74
CA LEU A 19 20.30 8.61 -27.65
C LEU A 19 21.23 7.40 -27.73
N ARG A 20 21.37 6.80 -28.92
CA ARG A 20 22.26 5.64 -29.11
C ARG A 20 23.74 5.99 -28.90
N GLN A 21 24.16 7.17 -29.36
CA GLN A 21 25.53 7.65 -29.17
C GLN A 21 25.82 7.92 -27.68
N CYS A 22 24.94 8.65 -27.01
CA CYS A 22 25.04 8.92 -25.58
C CYS A 22 25.07 7.61 -24.76
N GLN A 23 24.21 6.63 -25.06
CA GLN A 23 24.24 5.31 -24.40
C GLN A 23 25.55 4.54 -24.65
N ALA A 24 26.16 4.67 -25.83
CA ALA A 24 27.44 4.01 -26.11
C ALA A 24 28.59 4.70 -25.36
N GLU A 25 28.55 6.01 -25.25
CA GLU A 25 29.54 6.81 -24.52
C GLU A 25 29.44 6.60 -23.01
N LEU A 26 28.23 6.55 -22.43
CA LEU A 26 28.03 6.21 -21.02
C LEU A 26 28.66 4.85 -20.68
N LYS A 27 28.46 3.83 -21.52
CA LYS A 27 29.10 2.51 -21.32
C LYS A 27 30.62 2.58 -21.40
N LEU A 28 31.16 3.42 -22.26
CA LEU A 28 32.60 3.59 -22.39
C LEU A 28 33.17 4.25 -21.13
N LEU A 29 32.54 5.34 -20.67
CA LEU A 29 32.96 6.07 -19.48
C LEU A 29 32.88 5.19 -18.22
N ASP A 30 31.83 4.39 -18.08
CA ASP A 30 31.69 3.42 -16.98
C ASP A 30 32.80 2.35 -17.03
N ALA A 31 33.08 1.79 -18.21
CA ALA A 31 34.15 0.82 -18.40
C ALA A 31 35.57 1.40 -18.19
N GLU A 32 35.73 2.71 -18.40
CA GLU A 32 36.96 3.47 -18.13
C GLU A 32 37.03 4.02 -16.69
N GLU A 33 36.03 3.76 -15.84
CA GLU A 33 35.89 4.28 -14.47
C GLU A 33 35.91 5.83 -14.39
N ARG A 34 35.41 6.51 -15.44
CA ARG A 34 35.35 7.98 -15.55
C ARG A 34 34.01 8.53 -15.05
N PHE A 35 33.73 8.30 -13.76
CA PHE A 35 32.41 8.56 -13.16
C PHE A 35 31.95 10.02 -13.21
N GLU A 36 32.85 11.00 -13.02
CA GLU A 36 32.46 12.42 -13.08
C GLU A 36 31.93 12.83 -14.47
N GLU A 37 32.56 12.31 -15.53
CA GLU A 37 32.13 12.56 -16.90
C GLU A 37 30.88 11.77 -17.27
N HIS A 38 30.75 10.56 -16.72
CA HIS A 38 29.55 9.75 -16.82
C HIS A 38 28.33 10.50 -16.24
N ASP A 39 28.46 11.04 -15.03
CA ASP A 39 27.39 11.76 -14.35
C ASP A 39 27.06 13.08 -15.07
N ALA A 40 28.07 13.81 -15.53
CA ALA A 40 27.87 15.01 -16.35
C ALA A 40 27.12 14.70 -17.67
N LEU A 41 27.41 13.56 -18.30
CA LEU A 41 26.74 13.12 -19.52
C LEU A 41 25.29 12.70 -19.26
N CYS A 42 25.02 12.07 -18.11
CA CYS A 42 23.68 11.76 -17.62
C CYS A 42 22.84 13.03 -17.44
N GLU A 43 23.30 13.98 -16.62
CA GLU A 43 22.54 15.21 -16.33
C GLU A 43 22.43 16.15 -17.53
N GLY A 44 23.46 16.15 -18.38
CA GLY A 44 23.57 16.95 -19.59
C GLY A 44 22.84 16.34 -20.78
N GLU A 45 23.57 15.59 -21.60
CA GLU A 45 23.11 15.14 -22.92
C GLU A 45 21.95 14.15 -22.81
N PHE A 46 22.04 13.15 -21.92
CA PHE A 46 21.02 12.11 -21.80
C PHE A 46 19.65 12.72 -21.49
N MET A 47 19.57 13.57 -20.46
CA MET A 47 18.32 14.26 -20.11
C MET A 47 17.90 15.31 -21.15
N SER A 48 18.84 15.94 -21.87
CA SER A 48 18.50 16.91 -22.92
C SER A 48 17.72 16.29 -24.08
N ILE A 49 18.01 15.03 -24.42
CA ILE A 49 17.31 14.34 -25.50
C ILE A 49 15.82 14.21 -25.19
N PHE A 50 15.46 13.91 -23.94
CA PHE A 50 14.06 13.86 -23.51
C PHE A 50 13.40 15.24 -23.60
N ARG A 51 14.07 16.30 -23.13
CA ARG A 51 13.56 17.67 -23.24
C ARG A 51 13.32 18.06 -24.71
N ASP A 52 14.27 17.77 -25.59
CA ASP A 52 14.19 18.10 -27.02
C ASP A 52 13.08 17.34 -27.74
N THR A 53 12.79 16.10 -27.34
CA THR A 53 11.62 15.37 -27.87
C THR A 53 10.31 16.03 -27.44
N CYS A 54 10.20 16.55 -26.21
CA CYS A 54 9.02 17.29 -25.75
C CYS A 54 8.88 18.62 -26.50
N VAL A 55 9.99 19.33 -26.78
CA VAL A 55 9.98 20.53 -27.61
C VAL A 55 9.45 20.22 -29.01
N LEU A 56 9.92 19.16 -29.66
CA LEU A 56 9.41 18.73 -30.97
C LEU A 56 7.89 18.47 -30.94
N VAL A 57 7.40 17.73 -29.93
CA VAL A 57 5.96 17.46 -29.81
C VAL A 57 5.18 18.76 -29.60
N GLN A 58 5.68 19.67 -28.77
CA GLN A 58 5.02 20.94 -28.50
C GLN A 58 4.92 21.84 -29.75
N GLU A 59 6.00 21.95 -30.52
CA GLU A 59 6.02 22.73 -31.76
C GLU A 59 5.00 22.23 -32.78
N GLU A 60 4.92 20.90 -32.94
CA GLU A 60 3.96 20.28 -33.86
C GLU A 60 2.53 20.33 -33.32
N HIS A 61 2.33 20.18 -32.02
CA HIS A 61 1.00 20.21 -31.41
C HIS A 61 0.28 21.56 -31.63
N ARG A 62 1.02 22.68 -31.69
CA ARG A 62 0.46 24.02 -31.94
C ARG A 62 -0.32 24.14 -33.25
N SER A 63 0.04 23.37 -34.28
CA SER A 63 -0.69 23.35 -35.57
C SER A 63 -1.70 22.21 -35.67
N ASN A 64 -1.75 21.33 -34.66
CA ASN A 64 -2.59 20.14 -34.56
C ASN A 64 -2.67 19.33 -35.88
N PRO A 65 -1.54 18.89 -36.44
CA PRO A 65 -1.53 18.24 -37.74
C PRO A 65 -2.09 16.81 -37.64
N PRO A 66 -2.69 16.27 -38.72
CA PRO A 66 -3.24 14.91 -38.74
C PRO A 66 -2.25 13.79 -38.38
N TYR A 67 -0.94 14.02 -38.56
CA TYR A 67 0.12 13.06 -38.22
C TYR A 67 0.59 13.12 -36.76
N LEU A 68 0.09 14.06 -35.96
CA LEU A 68 0.51 14.26 -34.56
C LEU A 68 0.45 12.97 -33.71
N PRO A 69 -0.59 12.12 -33.79
CA PRO A 69 -0.61 10.87 -33.03
C PRO A 69 0.54 9.91 -33.37
N GLU A 70 0.94 9.87 -34.64
CA GLU A 70 2.08 9.05 -35.09
C GLU A 70 3.41 9.61 -34.55
N LEU A 71 3.57 10.94 -34.55
CA LEU A 71 4.74 11.60 -33.96
C LEU A 71 4.86 11.27 -32.47
N ILE A 72 3.77 11.42 -31.71
CA ILE A 72 3.77 11.14 -30.27
C ILE A 72 4.11 9.67 -30.00
N SER A 73 3.58 8.75 -30.82
CA SER A 73 3.90 7.32 -30.76
C SER A 73 5.41 7.06 -31.00
N GLU A 74 6.02 7.70 -31.99
CA GLU A 74 7.47 7.58 -32.24
C GLU A 74 8.31 8.18 -31.10
N VAL A 75 7.88 9.30 -30.51
CA VAL A 75 8.55 9.89 -29.35
C VAL A 75 8.47 8.97 -28.13
N GLN A 76 7.31 8.37 -27.86
CA GLN A 76 7.18 7.38 -26.78
C GLN A 76 8.15 6.21 -26.95
N LYS A 77 8.41 5.76 -28.19
CA LYS A 77 9.40 4.70 -28.46
C LYS A 77 10.82 5.14 -28.09
N ILE A 78 11.17 6.42 -28.30
CA ILE A 78 12.45 6.99 -27.86
C ILE A 78 12.50 7.04 -26.33
N HIS A 79 11.45 7.54 -25.68
CA HIS A 79 11.34 7.58 -24.21
C HIS A 79 11.49 6.19 -23.60
N ASN A 80 10.75 5.19 -24.08
CA ASN A 80 10.83 3.83 -23.54
C ASN A 80 12.23 3.20 -23.68
N LYS A 81 12.93 3.47 -24.79
CA LYS A 81 14.33 3.03 -24.95
C LYS A 81 15.28 3.73 -23.99
N GLY A 82 15.08 5.02 -23.75
CA GLY A 82 15.88 5.79 -22.81
C GLY A 82 15.63 5.37 -21.37
N ILE A 83 14.37 5.32 -20.94
CA ILE A 83 13.96 4.94 -19.59
C ILE A 83 14.36 3.48 -19.29
N GLY A 84 14.14 2.57 -20.25
CA GLY A 84 14.55 1.17 -20.07
C GLY A 84 16.07 0.96 -20.05
N TYR A 85 16.84 1.89 -20.63
CA TYR A 85 18.28 1.91 -20.42
C TYR A 85 18.63 2.43 -19.03
N ALA A 86 18.03 3.56 -18.63
CA ALA A 86 18.25 4.23 -17.36
C ALA A 86 18.07 3.30 -16.14
N TYR A 87 16.95 2.58 -16.06
CA TYR A 87 16.71 1.65 -14.93
C TYR A 87 17.14 0.20 -15.19
N GLY A 88 17.56 -0.10 -16.42
CA GLY A 88 17.92 -1.44 -16.84
C GLY A 88 19.43 -1.63 -16.81
N ILE A 89 20.00 -1.95 -17.98
CA ILE A 89 21.43 -2.26 -18.11
C ILE A 89 22.32 -1.04 -17.83
N GLY A 90 21.79 0.18 -18.03
CA GLY A 90 22.54 1.39 -17.79
C GLY A 90 22.67 1.75 -16.31
N ASP A 91 21.72 1.33 -15.46
CA ASP A 91 21.69 1.61 -14.01
C ASP A 91 22.05 3.08 -13.66
N LEU A 92 21.49 4.01 -14.43
CA LEU A 92 21.87 5.42 -14.39
C LEU A 92 21.18 6.20 -13.27
N TYR A 93 20.00 5.75 -12.84
CA TYR A 93 19.15 6.47 -11.90
C TYR A 93 18.38 5.51 -11.00
N ASP A 94 18.30 5.82 -9.71
CA ASP A 94 17.27 5.27 -8.82
C ASP A 94 15.89 5.91 -9.13
N PHE A 95 15.91 7.22 -9.42
CA PHE A 95 14.74 8.01 -9.83
C PHE A 95 15.17 9.04 -10.88
N MET A 96 14.56 9.04 -12.06
CA MET A 96 14.85 10.04 -13.08
C MET A 96 14.22 11.39 -12.72
N ALA A 97 14.98 12.48 -12.90
CA ALA A 97 14.45 13.84 -12.77
C ALA A 97 13.34 14.12 -13.81
N SER A 98 12.44 15.06 -13.54
CA SER A 98 11.42 15.46 -14.52
C SER A 98 12.05 16.16 -15.74
N TRP A 99 11.46 15.97 -16.92
CA TRP A 99 11.91 16.60 -18.18
C TRP A 99 10.79 17.20 -19.03
N ALA A 100 9.53 16.92 -18.70
CA ALA A 100 8.39 17.31 -19.55
C ALA A 100 7.84 18.71 -19.25
N HIS A 101 8.49 19.44 -18.35
CA HIS A 101 8.22 20.82 -18.00
C HIS A 101 9.05 21.79 -18.84
N ASP A 102 8.54 23.01 -18.99
CA ASP A 102 9.11 24.10 -19.77
C ASP A 102 8.44 25.41 -19.35
N ASP A 103 9.07 26.13 -18.42
CA ASP A 103 8.54 27.37 -17.87
C ASP A 103 8.30 28.43 -18.94
N ALA A 104 9.17 28.49 -19.97
CA ALA A 104 9.05 29.45 -21.07
C ALA A 104 7.80 29.19 -21.92
N ALA A 105 7.31 27.96 -21.95
CA ALA A 105 6.08 27.58 -22.63
C ALA A 105 4.89 27.34 -21.69
N GLY A 106 4.99 27.78 -20.43
CA GLY A 106 3.92 27.72 -19.44
C GLY A 106 3.63 26.32 -18.88
N ARG A 107 4.55 25.36 -19.04
CA ARG A 107 4.47 24.00 -18.46
C ARG A 107 5.34 23.93 -17.21
N THR A 108 4.89 24.55 -16.12
CA THR A 108 5.75 24.80 -14.97
C THR A 108 6.04 23.55 -14.13
N LEU A 109 7.28 23.42 -13.66
CA LEU A 109 7.65 22.52 -12.57
C LEU A 109 7.59 23.29 -11.25
N ILE A 110 6.64 22.93 -10.39
CA ILE A 110 6.54 23.47 -9.03
C ILE A 110 7.44 22.64 -8.13
N VAL A 111 8.63 23.16 -7.87
CA VAL A 111 9.65 22.55 -6.98
C VAL A 111 9.26 22.79 -5.52
N ASP A 112 9.32 21.76 -4.69
CA ASP A 112 9.08 21.90 -3.26
C ASP A 112 10.39 21.76 -2.49
N ARG A 113 10.95 22.90 -2.10
CA ARG A 113 12.20 22.96 -1.34
C ARG A 113 11.91 22.75 0.14
N SER A 114 12.43 21.66 0.71
CA SER A 114 12.51 21.49 2.17
C SER A 114 13.42 22.57 2.78
N GLU A 115 13.19 22.91 4.05
CA GLU A 115 14.08 23.79 4.82
C GLU A 115 15.47 23.16 5.05
N ALA A 116 15.55 21.83 5.02
CA ALA A 116 16.81 21.11 5.14
C ALA A 116 17.54 21.06 3.79
N ALA A 117 18.85 21.32 3.84
CA ALA A 117 19.73 21.25 2.68
C ALA A 117 20.00 19.81 2.21
N LEU A 118 19.74 18.81 3.05
CA LEU A 118 19.90 17.39 2.73
C LEU A 118 18.55 16.65 2.82
N SER A 119 18.27 15.83 1.81
CA SER A 119 17.09 14.95 1.76
C SER A 119 17.38 13.64 2.50
N LEU A 120 17.42 13.69 3.83
CA LEU A 120 17.72 12.53 4.67
C LEU A 120 16.67 12.32 5.76
N PRO A 121 16.32 11.06 6.11
CA PRO A 121 15.50 10.78 7.27
C PRO A 121 16.15 11.36 8.53
N HIS A 122 15.37 12.05 9.36
CA HIS A 122 15.94 12.78 10.51
C HIS A 122 16.72 11.87 11.46
N ALA A 123 16.26 10.63 11.60
CA ALA A 123 16.83 9.66 12.50
C ALA A 123 18.19 9.09 12.04
N THR A 124 18.54 9.20 10.75
CA THR A 124 19.84 8.71 10.23
C THR A 124 20.94 9.77 10.28
N ILE A 125 20.58 11.04 10.42
CA ILE A 125 21.54 12.16 10.45
C ILE A 125 22.61 12.03 11.55
N PRO A 126 22.30 11.64 12.82
CA PRO A 126 23.35 11.47 13.84
C PRO A 126 24.40 10.43 13.42
N MET A 127 23.92 9.29 12.90
CA MET A 127 24.77 8.19 12.44
C MET A 127 25.65 8.61 11.27
N MET A 128 25.10 9.39 10.32
CA MET A 128 25.88 9.92 9.19
C MET A 128 27.00 10.87 9.65
N LEU A 129 26.69 11.81 10.55
CA LEU A 129 27.68 12.76 11.08
C LEU A 129 28.81 12.03 11.82
N GLU A 130 28.46 11.01 12.62
CA GLU A 130 29.43 10.15 13.30
C GLU A 130 30.30 9.37 12.31
N MET A 131 29.70 8.75 11.29
CA MET A 131 30.42 7.98 10.26
C MET A 131 31.41 8.84 9.47
N LEU A 132 31.06 10.10 9.19
CA LEU A 132 31.92 11.06 8.49
C LEU A 132 32.93 11.76 9.42
N ASN A 133 32.89 11.48 10.73
CA ASN A 133 33.67 12.16 11.76
C ASN A 133 33.58 13.70 11.65
N LEU A 134 32.38 14.20 11.31
CA LEU A 134 32.10 15.61 11.13
C LEU A 134 31.44 16.17 12.39
N ASP A 135 32.00 17.26 12.90
CA ASP A 135 31.34 18.05 13.92
C ASP A 135 30.02 18.64 13.36
N PRO A 136 28.88 18.51 14.07
CA PRO A 136 27.60 19.05 13.60
C PRO A 136 27.63 20.54 13.27
N GLU A 137 28.35 21.37 14.03
CA GLU A 137 28.46 22.80 13.77
C GLU A 137 29.27 23.06 12.49
N ILE A 138 30.34 22.31 12.27
CA ILE A 138 31.15 22.39 11.03
C ILE A 138 30.34 21.92 9.83
N ALA A 139 29.56 20.85 9.99
CA ALA A 139 28.66 20.37 8.94
C ALA A 139 27.61 21.43 8.58
N ILE A 140 26.97 22.06 9.58
CA ILE A 140 26.00 23.14 9.36
C ILE A 140 26.65 24.33 8.64
N GLN A 141 27.89 24.70 8.98
CA GLN A 141 28.62 25.77 8.30
C GLN A 141 28.91 25.45 6.83
N LYS A 142 29.10 24.18 6.47
CA LYS A 142 29.43 23.75 5.09
C LYS A 142 28.22 23.52 4.20
N VAL A 143 27.17 22.86 4.71
CA VAL A 143 25.98 22.46 3.93
C VAL A 143 24.72 23.25 4.28
N GLY A 144 24.78 24.15 5.27
CA GLY A 144 23.60 24.88 5.76
C GLY A 144 22.78 24.06 6.76
N LYS A 145 21.49 24.37 6.92
CA LYS A 145 20.61 23.65 7.85
C LYS A 145 20.48 22.18 7.44
N ILE A 146 21.03 21.29 8.26
CA ILE A 146 21.00 19.83 8.04
C ILE A 146 19.62 19.26 8.38
N ARG A 147 18.92 19.87 9.34
CA ARG A 147 17.56 19.53 9.74
C ARG A 147 16.68 20.76 9.68
N PRO A 148 15.38 20.60 9.36
CA PRO A 148 14.36 21.61 9.59
C PRO A 148 14.28 21.96 11.08
N ASP A 149 13.83 23.17 11.37
CA ASP A 149 13.68 23.61 12.76
C ASP A 149 12.54 22.83 13.45
N PRO A 150 12.62 22.62 14.78
CA PRO A 150 11.49 22.10 15.54
C PRO A 150 10.23 22.92 15.30
N TRP A 151 9.08 22.26 15.32
CA TRP A 151 7.81 22.93 15.09
C TRP A 151 7.55 24.01 16.14
N HIS A 152 7.01 25.15 15.71
CA HIS A 152 6.60 26.24 16.61
C HIS A 152 5.21 26.77 16.24
N SER A 153 4.46 27.25 17.24
CA SER A 153 3.09 27.74 17.06
C SER A 153 2.94 28.88 16.06
N SER A 154 3.98 29.70 15.88
CA SER A 154 4.03 30.77 14.87
C SER A 154 4.07 30.25 13.43
N MET A 155 4.34 28.96 13.21
CA MET A 155 4.28 28.33 11.88
C MET A 155 2.84 28.13 11.42
N LYS A 156 1.84 28.25 12.30
CA LYS A 156 0.43 28.18 11.91
C LYS A 156 0.06 29.42 11.09
N ARG A 157 -0.57 29.22 9.93
CA ARG A 157 -1.23 30.31 9.19
C ARG A 157 -2.48 30.83 9.88
N HIS A 158 -3.19 29.96 10.60
CA HIS A 158 -4.42 30.30 11.30
C HIS A 158 -4.42 29.74 12.74
N PRO A 159 -5.02 30.41 13.73
CA PRO A 159 -5.05 29.90 15.11
C PRO A 159 -5.66 28.49 15.24
N LYS A 160 -6.65 28.19 14.37
CA LYS A 160 -7.33 26.89 14.27
C LYS A 160 -6.66 25.88 13.31
N SER A 161 -5.48 26.18 12.78
CA SER A 161 -4.71 25.19 12.02
C SER A 161 -4.38 24.00 12.92
N THR A 162 -4.49 22.79 12.36
CA THR A 162 -4.11 21.55 13.06
C THR A 162 -2.64 21.56 13.47
N LEU A 163 -2.32 20.86 14.55
CA LEU A 163 -0.94 20.65 15.01
C LEU A 163 -0.17 19.65 14.13
N LEU A 164 -0.87 18.87 13.32
CA LEU A 164 -0.29 17.91 12.38
C LEU A 164 -0.02 18.51 11.00
N ALA A 165 0.03 19.83 10.89
CA ALA A 165 0.39 20.55 9.67
C ALA A 165 1.68 21.36 9.87
N ARG A 166 2.54 21.35 8.84
CA ARG A 166 3.75 22.17 8.76
C ARG A 166 3.71 23.01 7.48
N PHE A 167 3.57 24.32 7.63
CA PHE A 167 3.53 25.26 6.51
C PHE A 167 4.92 25.59 5.98
N ARG A 168 5.00 25.92 4.69
CA ARG A 168 6.22 26.55 4.15
C ARG A 168 6.34 28.00 4.64
N PRO A 169 7.55 28.48 4.96
CA PRO A 169 7.75 29.81 5.57
C PRO A 169 7.44 30.96 4.60
N ASP A 170 7.76 30.82 3.30
CA ASP A 170 7.68 31.91 2.31
C ASP A 170 6.51 31.72 1.33
N LEU A 171 5.30 31.45 1.85
CA LEU A 171 4.13 31.25 0.99
C LEU A 171 3.63 32.59 0.42
N PRO A 172 3.41 32.68 -0.90
CA PRO A 172 2.75 33.82 -1.51
C PRO A 172 1.26 33.88 -1.12
N THR A 173 0.57 34.92 -1.59
CA THR A 173 -0.89 35.00 -1.49
C THR A 173 -1.52 33.81 -2.18
N LEU A 174 -2.28 33.02 -1.42
CA LEU A 174 -2.97 31.84 -1.92
C LEU A 174 -4.24 32.24 -2.68
N THR A 175 -4.73 31.34 -3.52
CA THR A 175 -5.92 31.58 -4.36
C THR A 175 -7.19 31.75 -3.55
N ALA A 176 -7.29 31.08 -2.39
CA ALA A 176 -8.48 31.19 -1.56
C ALA A 176 -8.64 32.61 -0.99
N THR A 177 -9.87 33.09 -1.04
CA THR A 177 -10.29 34.41 -0.53
C THR A 177 -11.39 34.23 0.51
N SER A 178 -11.84 35.33 1.12
CA SER A 178 -12.99 35.32 2.04
C SER A 178 -14.30 34.86 1.39
N SER A 179 -14.42 34.87 0.06
CA SER A 179 -15.58 34.33 -0.67
C SER A 179 -15.47 32.84 -1.01
N THR A 180 -14.36 32.19 -0.68
CA THR A 180 -14.12 30.75 -0.90
C THR A 180 -13.75 30.07 0.42
N PRO A 181 -14.71 29.94 1.36
CA PRO A 181 -14.44 29.51 2.73
C PRO A 181 -14.00 28.04 2.83
N VAL A 182 -14.43 27.17 1.90
CA VAL A 182 -14.03 25.76 1.88
C VAL A 182 -12.58 25.65 1.45
N ALA A 183 -12.19 26.33 0.37
CA ALA A 183 -10.80 26.36 -0.08
C ALA A 183 -9.89 26.99 0.99
N ALA A 184 -10.34 28.06 1.64
CA ALA A 184 -9.63 28.69 2.74
C ALA A 184 -9.44 27.72 3.93
N SER A 185 -10.43 26.88 4.24
CA SER A 185 -10.29 25.88 5.31
C SER A 185 -9.19 24.87 5.04
N ILE A 186 -9.03 24.48 3.77
CA ILE A 186 -7.96 23.57 3.35
C ILE A 186 -6.62 24.30 3.41
N TYR A 187 -6.49 25.46 2.78
CA TYR A 187 -5.21 26.18 2.72
C TYR A 187 -4.71 26.73 4.05
N ASP A 188 -5.58 26.87 5.05
CA ASP A 188 -5.21 27.17 6.43
C ASP A 188 -5.05 25.92 7.31
N ALA A 189 -5.10 24.71 6.73
CA ALA A 189 -5.06 23.42 7.42
C ALA A 189 -6.03 23.33 8.62
N ARG A 190 -7.23 23.89 8.46
CA ARG A 190 -8.30 23.86 9.45
C ARG A 190 -9.04 22.53 9.33
N CYS A 191 -8.50 21.49 9.95
CA CYS A 191 -9.09 20.16 9.91
C CYS A 191 -9.03 19.41 11.24
N GLU A 192 -10.05 18.57 11.44
CA GLU A 192 -10.04 17.50 12.43
C GLU A 192 -9.46 16.24 11.79
N ILE A 193 -8.60 15.55 12.51
CA ILE A 193 -7.90 14.38 11.98
C ILE A 193 -8.24 13.18 12.85
N THR A 194 -8.91 12.20 12.25
CA THR A 194 -9.16 10.91 12.88
C THR A 194 -8.47 9.81 12.11
N SER A 195 -8.14 8.73 12.82
CA SER A 195 -7.55 7.55 12.21
C SER A 195 -8.14 6.28 12.81
N ILE A 196 -8.05 5.21 12.05
CA ILE A 196 -8.44 3.87 12.47
C ILE A 196 -7.40 2.86 12.00
N SER A 197 -7.24 1.75 12.72
CA SER A 197 -6.40 0.64 12.26
C SER A 197 -6.98 0.02 10.99
N SER A 198 -6.09 -0.41 10.10
CA SER A 198 -6.47 -1.04 8.84
C SER A 198 -5.64 -2.29 8.54
N ILE A 199 -6.03 -2.99 7.49
CA ILE A 199 -5.18 -4.02 6.86
C ILE A 199 -4.03 -3.35 6.08
N SER A 200 -3.05 -4.13 5.63
CA SER A 200 -1.99 -3.64 4.75
C SER A 200 -2.61 -3.12 3.45
N PRO A 201 -2.59 -1.81 3.20
CA PRO A 201 -3.43 -1.19 2.18
C PRO A 201 -2.85 -1.38 0.78
N ILE A 202 -3.74 -1.58 -0.21
CA ILE A 202 -3.35 -1.63 -1.63
C ILE A 202 -4.00 -0.48 -2.39
N LYS A 203 -5.32 -0.31 -2.28
CA LYS A 203 -6.05 0.75 -3.00
C LYS A 203 -7.28 1.19 -2.22
N LEU A 204 -7.46 2.50 -2.07
CA LEU A 204 -8.62 3.14 -1.45
C LEU A 204 -9.36 3.94 -2.51
N ARG A 205 -10.70 3.84 -2.54
CA ARG A 205 -11.55 4.63 -3.43
C ARG A 205 -12.77 5.11 -2.68
N MET A 206 -13.20 6.31 -3.05
CA MET A 206 -14.51 6.84 -2.74
C MET A 206 -15.44 6.59 -3.93
N SER A 207 -16.70 6.26 -3.65
CA SER A 207 -17.73 6.12 -4.68
C SER A 207 -18.05 7.47 -5.33
N GLY A 208 -18.65 7.45 -6.53
CA GLY A 208 -18.85 8.65 -7.36
C GLY A 208 -19.65 9.77 -6.68
N MET A 209 -20.63 9.45 -5.83
CA MET A 209 -21.40 10.42 -5.04
C MET A 209 -20.97 10.48 -3.56
N ASN A 210 -19.81 9.92 -3.23
CA ASN A 210 -19.24 9.89 -1.88
C ASN A 210 -20.19 9.25 -0.82
N SER A 211 -20.95 8.23 -1.21
CA SER A 211 -21.83 7.46 -0.31
C SER A 211 -21.13 6.28 0.36
N CYS A 212 -20.09 5.73 -0.27
CA CYS A 212 -19.33 4.59 0.21
C CYS A 212 -17.82 4.81 -0.02
N MET A 213 -17.02 4.51 0.99
CA MET A 213 -15.57 4.40 0.88
C MET A 213 -15.19 2.93 1.01
N ALA A 214 -14.29 2.47 0.14
CA ALA A 214 -13.77 1.11 0.19
C ALA A 214 -12.25 1.10 0.05
N MET A 215 -11.62 0.11 0.68
CA MET A 215 -10.19 -0.13 0.60
C MET A 215 -9.89 -1.62 0.55
N ILE A 216 -9.24 -2.05 -0.51
CA ILE A 216 -8.68 -3.41 -0.62
C ILE A 216 -7.28 -3.45 -0.02
N GLY A 217 -6.93 -4.62 0.50
CA GLY A 217 -5.61 -4.84 1.07
C GLY A 217 -5.33 -6.30 1.37
N ALA A 218 -4.15 -6.53 1.94
CA ALA A 218 -3.68 -7.84 2.36
C ALA A 218 -3.73 -7.98 3.89
N CYS A 219 -4.15 -9.15 4.36
CA CYS A 219 -4.27 -9.44 5.78
C CYS A 219 -4.05 -10.93 6.09
N GLY A 220 -4.36 -11.32 7.32
CA GLY A 220 -4.15 -12.70 7.80
C GLY A 220 -2.67 -13.03 7.98
N TYR A 221 -2.36 -14.31 8.15
CA TYR A 221 -0.98 -14.75 8.36
C TYR A 221 -0.13 -14.44 7.13
N LYS A 222 0.98 -13.71 7.33
CA LYS A 222 1.91 -13.30 6.27
C LYS A 222 1.31 -12.42 5.17
N ASN A 223 0.20 -11.72 5.44
CA ASN A 223 -0.52 -10.90 4.47
C ASN A 223 -0.90 -11.70 3.21
N ARG A 224 -1.42 -12.93 3.39
CA ARG A 224 -1.77 -13.85 2.29
C ARG A 224 -3.27 -13.95 2.02
N ALA A 225 -4.10 -13.38 2.89
CA ALA A 225 -5.54 -13.32 2.70
C ALA A 225 -5.92 -11.94 2.14
N PRO A 226 -6.94 -11.89 1.27
CA PRO A 226 -7.54 -10.63 0.85
C PRO A 226 -8.36 -10.04 2.00
N GLY A 227 -8.43 -8.71 2.04
CA GLY A 227 -9.32 -7.99 2.94
C GLY A 227 -9.96 -6.80 2.24
N LEU A 228 -11.19 -6.49 2.63
CA LEU A 228 -11.95 -5.34 2.17
C LEU A 228 -12.43 -4.55 3.39
N ASN A 229 -11.85 -3.37 3.58
CA ASN A 229 -12.39 -2.37 4.50
C ASN A 229 -13.39 -1.48 3.77
N PHE A 230 -14.52 -1.15 4.40
CA PHE A 230 -15.47 -0.21 3.83
C PHE A 230 -16.16 0.62 4.92
N CYS A 231 -16.63 1.82 4.59
CA CYS A 231 -17.58 2.56 5.40
C CYS A 231 -18.59 3.31 4.55
N LEU A 232 -19.73 3.63 5.16
CA LEU A 232 -20.65 4.62 4.62
C LEU A 232 -20.43 5.88 5.46
N PRO A 233 -19.84 6.95 4.90
CA PRO A 233 -19.41 8.09 5.72
C PRO A 233 -20.55 8.83 6.45
N ASP A 234 -21.81 8.64 6.04
CA ASP A 234 -22.99 9.18 6.73
C ASP A 234 -23.47 8.29 7.89
N ASP A 235 -22.90 7.09 8.08
CA ASP A 235 -23.23 6.21 9.19
C ASP A 235 -22.33 6.43 10.42
N SER A 236 -22.85 6.07 11.60
CA SER A 236 -22.12 6.16 12.86
C SER A 236 -21.34 4.88 13.20
N VAL A 237 -21.35 3.88 12.32
CA VAL A 237 -20.76 2.55 12.56
C VAL A 237 -19.25 2.58 12.26
N GLY A 238 -18.83 3.47 11.36
CA GLY A 238 -17.43 3.62 10.98
C GLY A 238 -16.97 2.52 10.03
N VAL A 239 -15.66 2.29 9.95
CA VAL A 239 -15.09 1.31 9.01
C VAL A 239 -15.28 -0.11 9.49
N ARG A 240 -15.74 -0.94 8.56
CA ARG A 240 -16.05 -2.36 8.72
C ARG A 240 -15.11 -3.17 7.84
N PHE A 241 -14.94 -4.43 8.20
CA PHE A 241 -14.08 -5.38 7.49
C PHE A 241 -14.89 -6.54 6.93
N LEU A 242 -14.49 -7.01 5.75
CA LEU A 242 -15.00 -8.20 5.07
C LEU A 242 -13.83 -8.98 4.45
N ASP A 243 -13.82 -10.31 4.58
CA ASP A 243 -13.02 -11.19 3.70
C ASP A 243 -13.82 -11.40 2.41
N PRO A 244 -13.33 -10.97 1.24
CA PRO A 244 -14.08 -11.09 -0.01
C PRO A 244 -14.19 -12.53 -0.52
N GLY A 245 -13.52 -13.51 0.11
CA GLY A 245 -13.59 -14.92 -0.29
C GLY A 245 -12.84 -15.24 -1.60
N LEU A 246 -11.95 -14.34 -2.02
CA LEU A 246 -11.05 -14.53 -3.15
C LEU A 246 -9.94 -15.55 -2.82
N LEU A 247 -9.37 -16.18 -3.84
CA LEU A 247 -8.29 -17.17 -3.67
C LEU A 247 -6.98 -16.45 -3.34
N GLY A 248 -6.72 -15.32 -4.00
CA GLY A 248 -5.55 -14.48 -3.80
C GLY A 248 -5.87 -13.15 -3.14
N ILE A 249 -4.83 -12.35 -2.96
CA ILE A 249 -4.95 -10.95 -2.52
C ILE A 249 -5.65 -10.17 -3.63
N ALA A 250 -6.64 -9.35 -3.26
CA ALA A 250 -7.28 -8.44 -4.20
C ALA A 250 -6.31 -7.31 -4.55
N THR A 251 -6.06 -7.09 -5.84
CA THR A 251 -5.14 -6.05 -6.33
C THR A 251 -5.88 -4.93 -7.04
N GLN A 252 -7.12 -5.18 -7.47
CA GLN A 252 -7.91 -4.24 -8.27
C GLN A 252 -9.31 -4.08 -7.68
N MET A 253 -9.84 -2.87 -7.78
CA MET A 253 -11.18 -2.53 -7.29
C MET A 253 -11.83 -1.49 -8.20
N ALA A 254 -13.15 -1.62 -8.38
CA ALA A 254 -14.02 -0.61 -8.96
C ALA A 254 -15.27 -0.44 -8.10
N MET A 255 -15.92 0.72 -8.19
CA MET A 255 -17.18 0.98 -7.49
C MET A 255 -18.16 1.58 -8.48
N ASN A 256 -19.42 1.20 -8.37
CA ASN A 256 -20.50 1.80 -9.14
C ASN A 256 -21.57 2.34 -8.19
N GLU A 257 -21.80 3.65 -8.29
CA GLU A 257 -22.73 4.35 -7.40
C GLU A 257 -24.19 3.98 -7.68
N ASP A 258 -24.58 3.93 -8.96
CA ASP A 258 -25.97 3.70 -9.37
C ASP A 258 -26.47 2.30 -8.94
N LEU A 259 -25.59 1.31 -9.02
CA LEU A 259 -25.84 -0.06 -8.56
C LEU A 259 -25.56 -0.24 -7.07
N GLN A 260 -24.89 0.71 -6.42
CA GLN A 260 -24.40 0.62 -5.06
C GLN A 260 -23.52 -0.63 -4.81
N MET A 261 -22.57 -0.88 -5.72
CA MET A 261 -21.76 -2.11 -5.75
C MET A 261 -20.25 -1.87 -5.81
N ILE A 262 -19.50 -2.64 -5.02
CA ILE A 262 -18.04 -2.74 -5.04
C ILE A 262 -17.66 -3.99 -5.83
N PHE A 263 -16.73 -3.87 -6.77
CA PHE A 263 -16.11 -4.98 -7.47
C PHE A 263 -14.66 -5.10 -7.02
N VAL A 264 -14.23 -6.28 -6.59
CA VAL A 264 -12.86 -6.57 -6.13
C VAL A 264 -12.32 -7.78 -6.88
N GLY A 265 -11.09 -7.68 -7.38
CA GLY A 265 -10.47 -8.75 -8.18
C GLY A 265 -9.14 -9.21 -7.62
N ASP A 266 -8.96 -10.53 -7.53
CA ASP A 266 -7.64 -11.17 -7.44
C ASP A 266 -7.15 -11.53 -8.86
N ARG A 267 -6.12 -12.36 -9.01
CA ARG A 267 -5.59 -12.73 -10.34
C ARG A 267 -6.63 -13.36 -11.27
N ASP A 268 -7.53 -14.18 -10.73
CA ASP A 268 -8.32 -15.12 -11.54
C ASP A 268 -9.82 -14.84 -11.47
N ARG A 269 -10.29 -14.09 -10.47
CA ARG A 269 -11.72 -13.82 -10.27
C ARG A 269 -12.00 -12.37 -9.90
N VAL A 270 -13.21 -11.92 -10.22
CA VAL A 270 -13.80 -10.69 -9.68
C VAL A 270 -15.02 -11.07 -8.85
N LYS A 271 -15.16 -10.49 -7.67
CA LYS A 271 -16.35 -10.61 -6.84
C LYS A 271 -16.99 -9.25 -6.63
N SER A 272 -18.31 -9.21 -6.57
CA SER A 272 -19.05 -7.99 -6.32
C SER A 272 -19.84 -8.03 -5.02
N PHE A 273 -20.00 -6.85 -4.42
CA PHE A 273 -20.60 -6.67 -3.10
C PHE A 273 -21.49 -5.43 -3.10
N ALA A 274 -22.78 -5.60 -2.81
CA ALA A 274 -23.71 -4.50 -2.68
C ALA A 274 -23.59 -3.85 -1.29
N TRP A 275 -23.49 -2.51 -1.25
CA TRP A 275 -23.59 -1.71 -0.03
C TRP A 275 -24.98 -1.09 0.16
N GLY A 276 -25.85 -1.20 -0.85
CA GLY A 276 -27.24 -0.79 -0.79
C GLY A 276 -28.05 -1.41 -1.92
N GLY A 277 -29.35 -1.15 -1.92
CA GLY A 277 -30.26 -1.51 -3.00
C GLY A 277 -31.52 -0.64 -2.96
N GLY A 278 -31.87 -0.04 -4.10
CA GLY A 278 -32.97 0.91 -4.17
C GLY A 278 -32.70 2.14 -3.29
N ASN A 279 -33.55 2.37 -2.28
CA ASN A 279 -33.42 3.51 -1.36
C ASN A 279 -32.79 3.12 0.00
N GLU A 280 -32.36 1.87 0.18
CA GLU A 280 -31.85 1.37 1.46
C GLU A 280 -30.34 1.09 1.40
N LEU A 281 -29.61 1.54 2.42
CA LEU A 281 -28.20 1.24 2.61
C LEU A 281 -28.05 0.05 3.57
N TYR A 282 -27.15 -0.87 3.23
CA TYR A 282 -26.91 -2.06 4.02
C TYR A 282 -25.83 -1.83 5.08
N LYS A 283 -26.07 -2.38 6.28
CA LYS A 283 -25.08 -2.34 7.37
C LYS A 283 -23.85 -3.21 7.08
N HIS A 284 -24.05 -4.29 6.33
CA HIS A 284 -23.01 -5.23 5.90
C HIS A 284 -23.05 -5.35 4.38
N LEU A 285 -21.90 -5.60 3.77
CA LEU A 285 -21.83 -5.86 2.34
C LEU A 285 -22.46 -7.21 2.02
N HIS A 286 -23.28 -7.25 0.97
CA HIS A 286 -23.91 -8.47 0.48
C HIS A 286 -23.19 -8.96 -0.78
N PRO A 287 -22.62 -10.18 -0.81
CA PRO A 287 -22.03 -10.73 -2.03
C PRO A 287 -23.12 -10.90 -3.10
N VAL A 288 -22.83 -10.47 -4.34
CA VAL A 288 -23.81 -10.51 -5.44
C VAL A 288 -23.33 -11.41 -6.57
N HIS A 289 -22.18 -11.15 -7.17
CA HIS A 289 -21.67 -11.91 -8.32
C HIS A 289 -20.26 -12.47 -8.06
N THR A 290 -19.91 -13.54 -8.78
CA THR A 290 -18.53 -14.00 -8.99
C THR A 290 -18.29 -14.13 -10.49
N LEU A 291 -17.21 -13.56 -11.01
CA LEU A 291 -16.84 -13.55 -12.43
C LEU A 291 -15.54 -14.31 -12.64
N ASP A 292 -15.50 -15.15 -13.67
CA ASP A 292 -14.27 -15.83 -14.11
C ASP A 292 -13.43 -14.88 -14.96
N SER A 293 -12.37 -14.31 -14.37
CA SER A 293 -11.48 -13.38 -15.04
C SER A 293 -10.09 -13.96 -15.30
N ARG A 294 -9.97 -15.29 -15.43
CA ARG A 294 -8.69 -15.94 -15.78
C ARG A 294 -8.11 -15.31 -17.05
N CYS A 295 -6.81 -15.03 -17.02
CA CYS A 295 -6.06 -14.34 -18.08
C CYS A 295 -6.39 -12.84 -18.27
N THR A 296 -7.20 -12.24 -17.39
CA THR A 296 -7.45 -10.79 -17.32
C THR A 296 -7.32 -10.34 -15.87
N ASP A 297 -6.10 -10.08 -15.43
CA ASP A 297 -5.77 -9.73 -14.04
C ASP A 297 -5.55 -8.22 -13.83
N GLY A 298 -5.66 -7.43 -14.90
CA GLY A 298 -5.53 -5.98 -14.89
C GLY A 298 -6.70 -5.25 -14.19
N PRO A 299 -6.72 -3.91 -14.29
CA PRO A 299 -7.67 -3.07 -13.58
C PRO A 299 -9.12 -3.31 -14.02
N ILE A 300 -10.07 -2.94 -13.16
CA ILE A 300 -11.51 -3.16 -13.31
C ILE A 300 -12.22 -1.82 -13.51
N ALA A 301 -13.23 -1.76 -14.36
CA ALA A 301 -14.10 -0.59 -14.50
C ALA A 301 -15.53 -1.03 -14.75
N VAL A 302 -16.48 -0.13 -14.48
CA VAL A 302 -17.90 -0.33 -14.80
C VAL A 302 -18.30 0.76 -15.77
N LEU A 303 -18.78 0.36 -16.95
CA LEU A 303 -19.19 1.25 -18.02
C LEU A 303 -20.66 1.69 -17.82
N PRO A 304 -21.06 2.89 -18.33
CA PRO A 304 -22.43 3.40 -18.20
C PRO A 304 -23.51 2.49 -18.81
N ASN A 305 -23.12 1.65 -19.78
CA ASN A 305 -24.02 0.69 -20.41
C ASN A 305 -24.30 -0.57 -19.56
N GLY A 306 -23.91 -0.57 -18.28
CA GLY A 306 -24.15 -1.68 -17.36
C GLY A 306 -23.17 -2.84 -17.53
N ARG A 307 -22.04 -2.64 -18.21
CA ARG A 307 -20.99 -3.66 -18.33
C ARG A 307 -19.89 -3.46 -17.30
N VAL A 308 -19.53 -4.52 -16.61
CA VAL A 308 -18.26 -4.58 -15.89
C VAL A 308 -17.19 -5.10 -16.86
N ILE A 309 -16.01 -4.50 -16.80
CA ILE A 309 -14.90 -4.84 -17.66
C ILE A 309 -13.63 -5.06 -16.84
N ARG A 310 -12.75 -5.91 -17.34
CA ARG A 310 -11.45 -6.15 -16.74
C ARG A 310 -10.35 -6.26 -17.79
N ALA A 311 -9.33 -5.42 -17.66
CA ALA A 311 -8.20 -5.42 -18.57
C ALA A 311 -7.37 -6.70 -18.48
N GLY A 312 -6.78 -7.07 -19.61
CA GLY A 312 -5.71 -8.05 -19.73
C GLY A 312 -4.76 -7.63 -20.86
N VAL A 313 -3.94 -8.56 -21.33
CA VAL A 313 -2.99 -8.28 -22.41
C VAL A 313 -3.74 -8.03 -23.72
N GLY A 314 -3.60 -6.81 -24.27
CA GLY A 314 -4.13 -6.46 -25.59
C GLY A 314 -5.65 -6.31 -25.68
N GLY A 315 -6.36 -6.32 -24.55
CA GLY A 315 -7.81 -6.13 -24.53
C GLY A 315 -8.42 -6.21 -23.14
N ALA A 316 -9.75 -6.21 -23.08
CA ALA A 316 -10.51 -6.33 -21.83
C ALA A 316 -11.65 -7.34 -21.97
N ALA A 317 -11.82 -8.19 -20.96
CA ALA A 317 -13.01 -9.02 -20.81
C ALA A 317 -14.20 -8.16 -20.37
N SER A 318 -15.41 -8.56 -20.77
CA SER A 318 -16.64 -7.79 -20.58
C SER A 318 -17.79 -8.71 -20.17
N TRP A 319 -18.55 -8.28 -19.17
CA TRP A 319 -19.75 -8.95 -18.65
C TRP A 319 -20.89 -7.95 -18.51
N MET A 320 -22.09 -8.32 -18.95
CA MET A 320 -23.32 -7.56 -18.80
C MET A 320 -23.92 -7.81 -17.42
N ILE A 321 -23.96 -6.80 -16.56
CA ILE A 321 -24.32 -6.98 -15.15
C ILE A 321 -25.74 -7.53 -14.98
N SER A 322 -26.69 -7.11 -15.83
CA SER A 322 -28.08 -7.58 -15.79
C SER A 322 -28.27 -9.06 -16.15
N GLU A 323 -27.27 -9.69 -16.76
CA GLU A 323 -27.31 -11.10 -17.22
C GLU A 323 -26.51 -12.03 -16.30
N LEU A 324 -25.83 -11.48 -15.28
CA LEU A 324 -25.00 -12.24 -14.36
C LEU A 324 -25.82 -13.03 -13.35
N GLU A 325 -25.36 -14.24 -13.05
CA GLU A 325 -25.85 -15.04 -11.94
C GLU A 325 -25.59 -14.34 -10.59
N THR A 326 -26.52 -14.49 -9.66
CA THR A 326 -26.45 -13.87 -8.33
C THR A 326 -26.36 -14.93 -7.24
N HIS A 327 -25.56 -14.67 -6.21
CA HIS A 327 -25.52 -15.51 -5.00
C HIS A 327 -26.87 -15.47 -4.28
N GLU A 328 -27.45 -16.64 -4.00
CA GLU A 328 -28.63 -16.79 -3.14
C GLU A 328 -28.24 -17.46 -1.81
N PHE A 329 -29.03 -17.26 -0.75
CA PHE A 329 -28.72 -17.74 0.61
C PHE A 329 -28.55 -19.27 0.72
N ASP A 330 -29.20 -20.03 -0.17
CA ASP A 330 -29.06 -21.49 -0.36
C ASP A 330 -28.87 -21.84 -1.86
N GLY A 331 -28.32 -20.90 -2.63
CA GLY A 331 -28.12 -21.08 -4.08
C GLY A 331 -26.98 -22.04 -4.41
N ASP A 332 -27.01 -22.57 -5.63
CA ASP A 332 -25.86 -23.27 -6.21
C ASP A 332 -24.68 -22.30 -6.38
N ILE A 333 -23.46 -22.85 -6.44
CA ILE A 333 -22.28 -22.06 -6.77
C ILE A 333 -22.38 -21.50 -8.20
N ILE A 334 -21.76 -20.34 -8.44
CA ILE A 334 -21.75 -19.72 -9.77
C ILE A 334 -20.64 -20.36 -10.62
N GLY A 335 -21.02 -21.03 -11.70
CA GLY A 335 -20.08 -21.80 -12.53
C GLY A 335 -19.70 -23.14 -11.90
N ASP A 336 -18.40 -23.46 -11.91
CA ASP A 336 -17.85 -24.74 -11.44
C ASP A 336 -17.21 -24.60 -10.05
N GLU A 337 -17.09 -25.72 -9.31
CA GLU A 337 -16.38 -25.76 -8.03
C GLU A 337 -14.87 -25.69 -8.25
N ILE A 338 -14.21 -24.72 -7.62
CA ILE A 338 -12.75 -24.57 -7.65
C ILE A 338 -12.10 -25.36 -6.51
N ASP A 339 -10.90 -25.86 -6.78
CA ASP A 339 -10.07 -26.50 -5.76
C ASP A 339 -9.42 -25.43 -4.85
N PRO A 340 -9.81 -25.34 -3.55
CA PRO A 340 -9.25 -24.35 -2.64
C PRO A 340 -7.78 -24.63 -2.30
N GLU A 341 -7.21 -25.81 -2.62
CA GLU A 341 -5.80 -26.11 -2.36
C GLU A 341 -4.83 -25.35 -3.28
N GLN A 342 -5.32 -24.68 -4.33
CA GLN A 342 -4.50 -23.88 -5.26
C GLN A 342 -4.11 -22.50 -4.73
N THR A 343 -4.55 -22.14 -3.51
CA THR A 343 -4.22 -20.86 -2.86
C THR A 343 -2.94 -20.93 -2.03
N SER A 344 -2.35 -19.76 -1.77
CA SER A 344 -1.32 -19.57 -0.74
C SER A 344 -1.88 -19.18 0.64
N ARG A 345 -3.20 -19.04 0.78
CA ARG A 345 -3.88 -18.73 2.04
C ARG A 345 -3.68 -19.87 3.05
N ASP A 346 -3.47 -19.51 4.31
CA ASP A 346 -3.34 -20.49 5.40
C ASP A 346 -4.70 -20.96 5.95
N ASP A 347 -5.75 -20.14 5.81
CA ASP A 347 -7.14 -20.48 6.15
C ASP A 347 -7.99 -20.55 4.88
N LEU A 348 -8.52 -21.74 4.61
CA LEU A 348 -9.35 -22.05 3.45
C LEU A 348 -10.85 -21.86 3.73
N SER A 349 -11.26 -21.72 5.00
CA SER A 349 -12.68 -21.71 5.38
C SER A 349 -13.46 -20.49 4.89
N GLY A 350 -12.76 -19.38 4.64
CA GLY A 350 -13.35 -18.16 4.10
C GLY A 350 -13.37 -18.08 2.58
N ILE A 351 -12.88 -19.09 1.86
CA ILE A 351 -12.80 -19.06 0.39
C ILE A 351 -14.17 -19.42 -0.19
N GLU A 352 -14.66 -18.57 -1.08
CA GLU A 352 -15.85 -18.82 -1.88
C GLU A 352 -15.44 -19.68 -3.08
N LEU A 353 -16.14 -20.79 -3.33
CA LEU A 353 -15.68 -21.88 -4.21
C LEU A 353 -16.16 -21.79 -5.68
N SER A 354 -16.91 -20.75 -6.05
CA SER A 354 -17.37 -20.51 -7.42
C SER A 354 -16.21 -20.15 -8.35
N SER A 355 -16.14 -20.76 -9.53
CA SER A 355 -15.25 -20.30 -10.60
C SER A 355 -15.71 -18.97 -11.20
N GLY A 356 -17.01 -18.69 -11.14
CA GLY A 356 -17.64 -17.45 -11.59
C GLY A 356 -18.20 -17.52 -13.01
N SER A 357 -19.07 -16.57 -13.34
CA SER A 357 -19.70 -16.49 -14.65
C SER A 357 -18.66 -16.19 -15.74
N PRO A 358 -18.72 -16.89 -16.89
CA PRO A 358 -17.82 -16.63 -18.01
C PRO A 358 -18.08 -15.25 -18.61
N ARG A 359 -17.07 -14.67 -19.26
CA ARG A 359 -17.22 -13.39 -19.99
C ARG A 359 -18.14 -13.54 -21.20
N ASP A 360 -18.93 -12.50 -21.48
CA ASP A 360 -19.77 -12.44 -22.70
C ASP A 360 -18.90 -12.21 -23.94
N SER A 361 -17.90 -11.35 -23.79
CA SER A 361 -17.10 -10.84 -24.91
C SER A 361 -15.71 -10.38 -24.47
N PHE A 362 -14.87 -10.07 -25.45
CA PHE A 362 -13.53 -9.56 -25.25
C PHE A 362 -13.24 -8.42 -26.23
N ILE A 363 -13.05 -7.21 -25.71
CA ILE A 363 -12.76 -6.00 -26.47
C ILE A 363 -11.26 -5.96 -26.75
N ARG A 364 -10.84 -6.06 -28.00
CA ARG A 364 -9.42 -6.01 -28.38
C ARG A 364 -8.97 -4.57 -28.57
N PHE A 365 -7.75 -4.25 -28.15
CA PHE A 365 -7.13 -2.95 -28.42
C PHE A 365 -6.56 -2.96 -29.84
N ILE A 366 -7.30 -2.37 -30.79
CA ILE A 366 -7.04 -2.51 -32.23
C ILE A 366 -5.66 -2.01 -32.64
N ASP A 367 -5.21 -0.90 -32.06
CA ASP A 367 -3.94 -0.24 -32.40
C ASP A 367 -2.82 -0.51 -31.37
N HIS A 368 -3.13 -1.20 -30.27
CA HIS A 368 -2.17 -1.53 -29.21
C HIS A 368 -2.32 -2.97 -28.68
N PRO A 369 -2.11 -4.00 -29.52
CA PRO A 369 -2.40 -5.40 -29.17
C PRO A 369 -1.52 -5.98 -28.05
N ASN A 370 -0.46 -5.27 -27.66
CA ASN A 370 0.46 -5.68 -26.58
C ASN A 370 0.39 -4.76 -25.36
N LEU A 371 -0.60 -3.87 -25.28
CA LEU A 371 -0.81 -3.02 -24.12
C LEU A 371 -1.25 -3.86 -22.93
N THR A 372 -0.65 -3.61 -21.78
CA THR A 372 -1.01 -4.26 -20.51
C THR A 372 -1.36 -3.21 -19.46
N PRO A 373 -2.64 -2.81 -19.37
CA PRO A 373 -3.07 -1.83 -18.37
C PRO A 373 -2.76 -2.31 -16.95
N THR A 374 -2.06 -1.50 -16.15
CA THR A 374 -1.79 -1.76 -14.73
C THR A 374 -2.69 -0.94 -13.82
N VAL A 375 -3.02 0.27 -14.26
CA VAL A 375 -4.00 1.16 -13.64
C VAL A 375 -4.78 1.88 -14.74
N TRP A 376 -6.07 2.09 -14.50
CA TRP A 376 -6.91 2.92 -15.35
C TRP A 376 -7.92 3.73 -14.54
N GLU A 377 -8.51 4.73 -15.16
CA GLU A 377 -9.59 5.54 -14.60
C GLU A 377 -10.51 6.02 -15.73
N PRO A 378 -11.84 5.88 -15.61
CA PRO A 378 -12.77 6.45 -16.58
C PRO A 378 -12.71 7.98 -16.63
N LEU A 379 -12.78 8.56 -17.82
CA LEU A 379 -12.91 10.01 -17.96
C LEU A 379 -14.32 10.45 -17.52
N PRO A 380 -14.46 11.48 -16.66
CA PRO A 380 -15.78 11.93 -16.21
C PRO A 380 -16.68 12.42 -17.36
N GLY A 381 -16.10 13.06 -18.37
CA GLY A 381 -16.85 13.58 -19.52
C GLY A 381 -17.21 12.55 -20.59
N ASP A 382 -16.49 11.43 -20.62
CA ASP A 382 -16.70 10.33 -21.56
C ASP A 382 -16.30 8.99 -20.92
N PRO A 383 -17.19 8.38 -20.11
CA PRO A 383 -16.81 7.25 -19.27
C PRO A 383 -16.51 5.95 -20.02
N SER A 384 -16.79 5.87 -21.34
CA SER A 384 -16.35 4.77 -22.20
C SER A 384 -14.89 4.92 -22.65
N THR A 385 -14.31 6.11 -22.49
CA THR A 385 -12.89 6.39 -22.65
C THR A 385 -12.16 6.29 -21.31
N LEU A 386 -11.21 5.35 -21.22
CA LEU A 386 -10.41 5.12 -20.02
C LEU A 386 -9.00 5.70 -20.17
N LEU A 387 -8.57 6.49 -19.19
CA LEU A 387 -7.16 6.78 -18.97
C LEU A 387 -6.48 5.49 -18.52
N CYS A 388 -5.38 5.11 -19.15
CA CYS A 388 -4.70 3.86 -18.95
C CYS A 388 -3.20 4.10 -18.83
N ALA A 389 -2.56 3.47 -17.87
CA ALA A 389 -1.11 3.35 -17.83
C ALA A 389 -0.66 1.89 -17.95
N GLU A 390 0.48 1.68 -18.58
CA GLU A 390 1.18 0.40 -18.60
C GLU A 390 2.58 0.52 -18.00
N TYR A 391 2.96 -0.54 -17.30
CA TYR A 391 4.32 -0.77 -16.85
C TYR A 391 4.64 -2.26 -16.97
N PHE A 392 5.73 -2.59 -17.66
CA PHE A 392 6.19 -3.98 -17.80
C PHE A 392 7.72 -4.07 -17.80
N ASP A 393 8.28 -4.75 -16.79
CA ASP A 393 9.69 -5.18 -16.65
C ASP A 393 10.72 -4.17 -17.16
N LEU A 394 10.60 -2.89 -16.77
CA LEU A 394 11.53 -1.81 -17.17
C LEU A 394 11.60 -1.54 -18.68
N ILE A 395 10.75 -2.16 -19.51
CA ILE A 395 10.82 -2.09 -20.98
C ILE A 395 9.75 -1.15 -21.54
N LYS A 396 8.60 -1.04 -20.87
CA LYS A 396 7.47 -0.24 -21.34
C LYS A 396 6.95 0.66 -20.25
N TYR A 397 6.88 1.93 -20.58
CA TYR A 397 6.14 2.96 -19.87
C TYR A 397 5.18 3.58 -20.87
N GLY A 398 3.93 3.77 -20.50
CA GLY A 398 2.95 4.35 -21.40
C GLY A 398 1.78 4.90 -20.64
N CYS A 399 1.30 6.06 -21.04
CA CYS A 399 0.06 6.64 -20.56
C CYS A 399 -0.79 7.03 -21.77
N VAL A 400 -1.98 6.46 -21.89
CA VAL A 400 -2.85 6.59 -23.07
C VAL A 400 -4.30 6.70 -22.63
N SER A 401 -5.17 7.23 -23.49
CA SER A 401 -6.61 7.07 -23.34
C SER A 401 -7.15 6.11 -24.39
N ILE A 402 -8.06 5.23 -24.00
CA ILE A 402 -8.61 4.17 -24.85
C ILE A 402 -10.12 4.20 -24.80
N ASP A 403 -10.73 4.29 -25.97
CA ASP A 403 -12.16 4.23 -26.14
C ASP A 403 -12.59 2.77 -26.35
N LEU A 404 -13.35 2.25 -25.40
CA LEU A 404 -13.80 0.85 -25.42
C LEU A 404 -15.05 0.62 -26.26
N GLU A 405 -15.87 1.64 -26.50
CA GLU A 405 -17.05 1.52 -27.35
C GLU A 405 -16.65 1.44 -28.82
N HIS A 406 -15.60 2.15 -29.22
CA HIS A 406 -15.07 2.13 -30.58
C HIS A 406 -13.92 1.13 -30.77
N GLY A 407 -14.03 -0.04 -30.13
CA GLY A 407 -13.13 -1.17 -30.35
C GLY A 407 -11.75 -1.02 -29.71
N GLY A 408 -11.67 -0.40 -28.53
CA GLY A 408 -10.43 -0.30 -27.78
C GLY A 408 -9.36 0.53 -28.49
N LYS A 409 -9.76 1.59 -29.20
CA LYS A 409 -8.86 2.43 -29.98
C LYS A 409 -8.18 3.46 -29.08
N THR A 410 -6.88 3.67 -29.25
CA THR A 410 -6.16 4.75 -28.58
C THR A 410 -6.66 6.11 -29.09
N THR A 411 -7.14 6.97 -28.18
CA THR A 411 -7.64 8.31 -28.50
C THR A 411 -6.59 9.39 -28.27
N ALA A 412 -5.75 9.25 -27.25
CA ALA A 412 -4.64 10.15 -26.95
C ALA A 412 -3.47 9.40 -26.28
N ARG A 413 -2.30 10.04 -26.29
CA ARG A 413 -1.09 9.57 -25.60
C ARG A 413 -0.50 10.73 -24.81
N TYR A 414 -0.11 10.46 -23.58
CA TYR A 414 0.41 11.43 -22.62
C TYR A 414 1.86 11.06 -22.31
N LEU A 415 2.76 11.99 -22.57
CA LEU A 415 4.20 11.81 -22.41
C LEU A 415 4.70 12.48 -21.13
N GLY A 416 5.92 12.12 -20.72
CA GLY A 416 6.66 12.84 -19.68
C GLY A 416 6.80 12.11 -18.35
N HIS A 417 6.31 10.88 -18.25
CA HIS A 417 6.52 10.00 -17.09
C HIS A 417 7.88 9.29 -17.21
N GLY A 418 8.69 9.37 -16.16
CA GLY A 418 9.97 8.67 -16.02
C GLY A 418 9.93 7.50 -15.07
N GLY A 419 8.75 6.92 -14.87
CA GLY A 419 8.52 5.76 -14.03
C GLY A 419 7.12 5.21 -14.26
N ALA A 420 6.75 4.18 -13.51
CA ALA A 420 5.40 3.65 -13.55
C ALA A 420 4.40 4.69 -13.01
N VAL A 421 3.28 4.88 -13.71
CA VAL A 421 2.14 5.64 -13.17
C VAL A 421 1.40 4.73 -12.20
N SER A 422 1.25 5.17 -10.95
CA SER A 422 0.64 4.37 -9.88
C SER A 422 -0.84 4.64 -9.70
N ASP A 423 -1.29 5.88 -9.94
CA ASP A 423 -2.69 6.27 -9.78
C ASP A 423 -3.09 7.43 -10.69
N PHE A 424 -4.39 7.50 -10.92
CA PHE A 424 -5.07 8.58 -11.62
C PHE A 424 -6.10 9.22 -10.68
N SER A 425 -6.17 10.55 -10.71
CA SER A 425 -7.24 11.30 -10.07
C SER A 425 -7.93 12.21 -11.08
N VAL A 426 -9.24 12.06 -11.17
CA VAL A 426 -10.12 12.84 -12.06
C VAL A 426 -11.14 13.60 -11.22
N SER A 427 -11.73 14.65 -11.78
CA SER A 427 -12.79 15.40 -11.11
C SER A 427 -13.96 15.66 -12.06
N ALA A 428 -15.18 15.37 -11.62
CA ALA A 428 -16.38 15.72 -12.38
C ALA A 428 -16.58 17.25 -12.51
N THR A 429 -16.00 18.03 -11.59
CA THR A 429 -16.05 19.51 -11.62
C THR A 429 -15.21 20.09 -12.76
N ASP A 430 -14.11 19.43 -13.13
CA ASP A 430 -13.28 19.80 -14.27
C ASP A 430 -12.92 18.52 -15.06
N PRO A 431 -13.79 18.09 -15.99
CA PRO A 431 -13.61 16.85 -16.73
C PRO A 431 -12.51 16.93 -17.79
N GLN A 432 -11.94 18.11 -18.03
CA GLN A 432 -10.87 18.30 -19.03
C GLN A 432 -9.48 18.03 -18.46
N VAL A 433 -9.35 17.91 -17.13
CA VAL A 433 -8.06 17.69 -16.48
C VAL A 433 -8.04 16.39 -15.71
N PHE A 434 -6.85 15.80 -15.64
CA PHE A 434 -6.58 14.66 -14.77
C PHE A 434 -5.18 14.76 -14.21
N LEU A 435 -4.99 14.13 -13.06
CA LEU A 435 -3.74 14.09 -12.34
C LEU A 435 -3.18 12.66 -12.38
N THR A 436 -1.88 12.52 -12.57
CA THR A 436 -1.17 11.24 -12.48
C THR A 436 -0.14 11.28 -11.36
N ALA A 437 -0.05 10.20 -10.58
CA ALA A 437 1.05 9.94 -9.65
C ALA A 437 2.07 9.02 -10.33
N CYS A 438 3.36 9.24 -10.09
CA CYS A 438 4.40 8.47 -10.76
C CYS A 438 5.52 8.07 -9.80
N HIS A 439 6.08 6.89 -10.04
CA HIS A 439 7.20 6.35 -9.28
C HIS A 439 8.49 7.15 -9.49
N ASP A 440 8.55 8.07 -10.47
CA ASP A 440 9.66 9.03 -10.61
C ASP A 440 9.65 10.16 -9.57
N GLY A 441 8.64 10.17 -8.67
CA GLY A 441 8.54 11.11 -7.56
C GLY A 441 7.76 12.39 -7.87
N TYR A 442 7.21 12.50 -9.08
CA TYR A 442 6.43 13.67 -9.49
C TYR A 442 4.97 13.32 -9.72
N ALA A 443 4.09 14.27 -9.39
CA ALA A 443 2.70 14.27 -9.87
C ALA A 443 2.57 15.21 -11.07
N ARG A 444 1.72 14.86 -12.04
CA ARG A 444 1.56 15.63 -13.28
C ARG A 444 0.10 15.87 -13.58
N LEU A 445 -0.25 17.14 -13.77
CA LEU A 445 -1.58 17.56 -14.19
C LEU A 445 -1.62 17.69 -15.71
N PHE A 446 -2.51 16.95 -16.34
CA PHE A 446 -2.72 16.97 -17.78
C PHE A 446 -4.07 17.60 -18.10
N ASP A 447 -4.11 18.30 -19.23
CA ASP A 447 -5.33 18.57 -19.97
C ASP A 447 -5.49 17.43 -21.00
N VAL A 448 -6.67 16.80 -21.08
CA VAL A 448 -6.95 15.67 -21.98
C VAL A 448 -6.67 15.98 -23.46
N ARG A 449 -6.61 17.27 -23.82
CA ARG A 449 -6.33 17.72 -25.19
C ARG A 449 -4.84 17.85 -25.49
N GLN A 450 -3.98 17.84 -24.47
CA GLN A 450 -2.55 18.09 -24.60
C GLN A 450 -1.74 16.81 -24.34
N PRO A 451 -0.74 16.49 -25.18
CA PRO A 451 0.09 15.31 -25.00
C PRO A 451 1.15 15.47 -23.91
N LEU A 452 1.39 16.68 -23.42
CA LEU A 452 2.38 17.03 -22.40
C LEU A 452 1.69 17.59 -21.16
N PRO A 453 2.29 17.44 -19.96
CA PRO A 453 1.68 17.95 -18.73
C PRO A 453 1.63 19.47 -18.73
N VAL A 454 0.55 20.03 -18.18
CA VAL A 454 0.38 21.47 -18.00
C VAL A 454 1.14 21.94 -16.75
N ILE A 455 1.15 21.13 -15.70
CA ILE A 455 1.87 21.39 -14.46
C ILE A 455 2.53 20.09 -14.00
N THR A 456 3.79 20.19 -13.56
CA THR A 456 4.47 19.11 -12.83
C THR A 456 4.68 19.55 -11.38
N LEU A 457 4.34 18.67 -10.43
CA LEU A 457 4.49 18.89 -9.00
C LEU A 457 5.59 17.99 -8.45
N ASP A 458 6.51 18.59 -7.71
CA ASP A 458 7.59 17.91 -7.03
C ASP A 458 7.13 17.26 -5.71
N ALA A 459 6.49 16.09 -5.81
CA ALA A 459 5.96 15.40 -4.64
C ALA A 459 7.08 14.84 -3.74
N CYS A 460 8.10 14.20 -4.31
CA CYS A 460 9.19 13.55 -3.59
C CYS A 460 10.59 13.89 -4.13
N GLY A 461 10.70 14.71 -5.18
CA GLY A 461 11.92 14.86 -5.95
C GLY A 461 12.29 13.58 -6.68
N ALA A 462 13.48 13.57 -7.26
CA ALA A 462 14.14 12.34 -7.71
C ALA A 462 14.72 11.52 -6.52
N ASP A 463 13.95 11.40 -5.43
CA ASP A 463 14.40 10.77 -4.16
C ASP A 463 13.38 9.77 -3.58
N GLY A 464 12.21 9.61 -4.21
CA GLY A 464 11.22 8.64 -3.76
C GLY A 464 10.00 8.57 -4.66
N VAL A 465 9.12 7.60 -4.39
CA VAL A 465 7.90 7.39 -5.16
C VAL A 465 6.77 8.33 -4.74
N CYS A 466 6.05 8.87 -5.72
CA CYS A 466 4.73 9.48 -5.52
C CYS A 466 3.67 8.42 -5.86
N GLU A 467 3.13 7.76 -4.84
CA GLU A 467 2.19 6.64 -5.03
C GLU A 467 0.72 7.09 -5.05
N ALA A 468 0.38 8.10 -4.25
CA ALA A 468 -1.00 8.49 -4.00
C ALA A 468 -1.26 9.95 -4.37
N ILE A 469 -2.41 10.21 -4.97
CA ILE A 469 -2.84 11.56 -5.33
C ILE A 469 -4.33 11.75 -5.10
N ALA A 470 -4.75 13.01 -4.92
CA ALA A 470 -6.15 13.39 -5.04
C ALA A 470 -6.27 14.79 -5.64
N LEU A 471 -7.13 14.94 -6.65
CA LEU A 471 -7.51 16.21 -7.24
C LEU A 471 -8.88 16.63 -6.69
N ALA A 472 -8.93 17.79 -6.04
CA ALA A 472 -10.12 18.35 -5.44
C ALA A 472 -10.43 19.73 -6.03
N HIS A 473 -11.70 20.14 -6.00
CA HIS A 473 -12.14 21.46 -6.44
C HIS A 473 -12.97 22.19 -5.36
N PRO A 474 -12.44 22.38 -4.13
CA PRO A 474 -13.14 23.17 -3.11
C PRO A 474 -13.44 24.58 -3.63
N ASP A 475 -14.71 24.98 -3.60
CA ASP A 475 -15.20 26.25 -4.17
C ASP A 475 -14.78 26.47 -5.65
N GLY A 476 -14.55 25.40 -6.42
CA GLY A 476 -14.07 25.48 -7.81
C GLY A 476 -12.59 25.86 -7.96
N ILE A 477 -11.82 25.86 -6.86
CA ILE A 477 -10.36 26.06 -6.89
C ILE A 477 -9.68 24.69 -6.97
N PRO A 478 -8.87 24.40 -8.00
CA PRO A 478 -8.16 23.14 -8.10
C PRO A 478 -7.09 23.04 -7.01
N THR A 479 -7.22 22.04 -6.17
CA THR A 479 -6.32 21.72 -5.08
C THR A 479 -5.82 20.30 -5.26
N VAL A 480 -4.51 20.12 -5.17
CA VAL A 480 -3.90 18.80 -5.29
C VAL A 480 -3.38 18.34 -3.94
N PHE A 481 -3.55 17.05 -3.66
CA PHE A 481 -2.90 16.33 -2.57
C PHE A 481 -1.97 15.29 -3.18
N THR A 482 -0.73 15.22 -2.70
CA THR A 482 0.23 14.17 -3.10
C THR A 482 0.70 13.43 -1.85
N GLY A 483 0.45 12.13 -1.79
CA GLY A 483 0.99 11.24 -0.78
C GLY A 483 2.38 10.73 -1.19
N THR A 484 3.30 10.76 -0.23
CA THR A 484 4.69 10.38 -0.47
C THR A 484 4.99 9.02 0.16
N GLY A 485 5.85 8.24 -0.49
CA GLY A 485 6.36 7.00 0.09
C GLY A 485 7.40 7.27 1.18
N LYS A 486 8.63 7.60 0.76
CA LYS A 486 9.80 7.81 1.64
C LYS A 486 9.63 8.93 2.66
N HIS A 487 8.94 10.02 2.30
CA HIS A 487 8.79 11.19 3.17
C HIS A 487 7.65 11.06 4.19
N GLU A 488 6.88 9.96 4.17
CA GLU A 488 5.86 9.64 5.18
C GLU A 488 4.85 10.79 5.44
N GLN A 489 4.42 11.50 4.38
CA GLN A 489 3.56 12.68 4.50
C GLN A 489 2.62 12.88 3.31
N ILE A 490 1.66 13.79 3.47
CA ILE A 490 0.83 14.29 2.38
C ILE A 490 1.16 15.78 2.17
N LYS A 491 1.50 16.17 0.94
CA LYS A 491 1.68 17.58 0.57
C LYS A 491 0.40 18.13 -0.04
N VAL A 492 0.08 19.38 0.30
CA VAL A 492 -1.09 20.10 -0.21
C VAL A 492 -0.65 21.23 -1.12
N TRP A 493 -1.27 21.35 -2.30
CA TRP A 493 -0.84 22.25 -3.35
C TRP A 493 -1.98 23.17 -3.81
N ASP A 494 -1.70 24.46 -3.84
CA ASP A 494 -2.49 25.43 -4.60
C ASP A 494 -1.85 25.58 -5.98
N ILE A 495 -2.38 24.86 -6.97
CA ILE A 495 -1.74 24.76 -8.28
C ILE A 495 -1.86 26.04 -9.11
N ARG A 496 -2.72 26.99 -8.72
CA ARG A 496 -2.85 28.29 -9.39
C ARG A 496 -1.77 29.28 -8.96
N VAL A 497 -1.21 29.09 -7.77
CA VAL A 497 -0.13 29.92 -7.23
C VAL A 497 1.23 29.60 -7.86
N GLN A 498 1.44 28.32 -8.22
CA GLN A 498 2.65 27.84 -8.90
C GLN A 498 3.99 28.16 -8.21
N SER A 499 4.03 28.16 -6.87
CA SER A 499 5.27 28.45 -6.12
C SER A 499 5.90 27.22 -5.47
N SER A 500 5.18 26.56 -4.57
CA SER A 500 5.63 25.43 -3.74
C SER A 500 4.41 24.74 -3.12
N ALA A 501 4.62 23.64 -2.39
CA ALA A 501 3.56 23.08 -1.55
C ALA A 501 3.13 24.12 -0.50
N VAL A 502 1.85 24.16 -0.16
CA VAL A 502 1.31 25.04 0.87
C VAL A 502 1.76 24.55 2.24
N TYR A 503 1.54 23.27 2.52
CA TYR A 503 1.94 22.61 3.76
C TYR A 503 2.00 21.10 3.59
N GLU A 504 2.60 20.45 4.58
CA GLU A 504 2.61 19.00 4.76
C GLU A 504 1.66 18.59 5.88
N LEU A 505 1.03 17.43 5.74
CA LEU A 505 0.23 16.75 6.75
C LEU A 505 0.92 15.48 7.23
N ALA A 506 0.94 15.29 8.54
CA ALA A 506 1.48 14.10 9.17
C ALA A 506 0.60 12.87 8.94
N THR A 507 1.24 11.72 8.72
CA THR A 507 0.59 10.40 8.60
C THR A 507 1.03 9.45 9.73
N GLY A 508 1.71 9.98 10.74
CA GLY A 508 2.26 9.21 11.87
C GLY A 508 3.37 8.24 11.45
N ASN A 509 4.36 8.72 10.69
CA ASN A 509 5.48 7.94 10.15
C ASN A 509 5.05 6.77 9.25
N ASN A 510 3.90 6.90 8.57
CA ASN A 510 3.44 5.90 7.62
C ASN A 510 3.59 6.38 6.18
N ILE A 511 3.93 5.43 5.30
CA ILE A 511 3.93 5.58 3.84
C ILE A 511 2.49 5.80 3.37
N VAL A 512 2.24 6.75 2.47
CA VAL A 512 0.91 6.97 1.90
C VAL A 512 0.72 6.14 0.64
N ARG A 513 -0.14 5.11 0.70
CA ARG A 513 -0.38 4.17 -0.40
C ARG A 513 -1.49 4.61 -1.35
N SER A 514 -2.53 5.25 -0.83
CA SER A 514 -3.67 5.68 -1.66
C SER A 514 -4.46 6.79 -0.97
N CYS A 515 -4.98 7.72 -1.76
CA CYS A 515 -5.78 8.85 -1.28
C CYS A 515 -7.08 8.97 -2.07
N SER A 516 -8.14 9.46 -1.44
CA SER A 516 -9.38 9.78 -2.13
C SER A 516 -10.10 10.96 -1.49
N TRP A 517 -10.68 11.81 -2.34
CA TRP A 517 -11.36 13.03 -1.93
C TRP A 517 -12.87 12.80 -1.80
N ASP A 518 -13.42 13.18 -0.65
CA ASP A 518 -14.86 13.28 -0.40
C ASP A 518 -15.28 14.74 -0.54
N SER A 519 -15.87 15.05 -1.69
CA SER A 519 -16.32 16.40 -2.03
C SER A 519 -17.54 16.84 -1.23
N LYS A 520 -18.40 15.90 -0.82
CA LYS A 520 -19.62 16.18 -0.05
C LYS A 520 -19.29 16.69 1.35
N ARG A 521 -18.21 16.18 1.96
CA ARG A 521 -17.85 16.48 3.35
C ARG A 521 -16.52 17.22 3.50
N ASN A 522 -15.89 17.59 2.38
CA ASN A 522 -14.56 18.20 2.34
C ASN A 522 -13.53 17.39 3.15
N CYS A 523 -13.51 16.08 2.92
CA CYS A 523 -12.64 15.16 3.64
C CYS A 523 -11.63 14.51 2.70
N LEU A 524 -10.35 14.52 3.08
CA LEU A 524 -9.36 13.66 2.45
C LEU A 524 -9.28 12.34 3.24
N TYR A 525 -9.46 11.22 2.55
CA TYR A 525 -9.17 9.90 3.10
C TYR A 525 -7.82 9.42 2.60
N ALA A 526 -6.98 8.91 3.49
CA ALA A 526 -5.66 8.38 3.14
C ALA A 526 -5.45 6.99 3.75
N ALA A 527 -5.13 6.02 2.91
CA ALA A 527 -4.68 4.69 3.33
C ALA A 527 -3.16 4.68 3.46
N THR A 528 -2.67 4.30 4.63
CA THR A 528 -1.26 4.44 4.99
C THR A 528 -0.68 3.13 5.53
N GLU A 529 0.55 2.83 5.15
CA GLU A 529 1.26 1.62 5.54
C GLU A 529 2.41 1.94 6.50
N CYS A 530 2.39 1.35 7.69
CA CYS A 530 3.56 1.29 8.57
C CYS A 530 4.62 0.33 8.01
N ALA A 531 5.76 0.87 7.58
CA ALA A 531 6.91 0.08 7.10
C ALA A 531 7.57 -0.75 8.22
N TYR A 532 7.33 -0.35 9.47
CA TYR A 532 7.93 -0.91 10.67
C TYR A 532 7.13 -2.09 11.25
N VAL A 533 6.07 -2.55 10.57
CA VAL A 533 5.31 -3.76 10.92
C VAL A 533 5.61 -4.86 9.89
N ASP A 534 5.94 -6.08 10.33
CA ASP A 534 6.07 -7.21 9.38
C ASP A 534 4.70 -7.74 8.98
N ARG A 535 4.73 -8.61 7.96
CA ARG A 535 3.55 -9.36 7.50
C ARG A 535 2.95 -10.29 8.56
N MET A 536 3.53 -10.40 9.75
CA MET A 536 3.02 -11.19 10.88
C MET A 536 2.43 -10.29 11.97
N GLY A 537 2.48 -8.96 11.82
CA GLY A 537 1.99 -7.97 12.78
C GLY A 537 2.98 -7.59 13.86
N TYR A 538 4.26 -7.93 13.75
CA TYR A 538 5.29 -7.54 14.72
C TYR A 538 5.96 -6.23 14.33
N HIS A 539 6.03 -5.30 15.29
CA HIS A 539 6.83 -4.08 15.20
C HIS A 539 8.33 -4.41 15.13
N ARG A 540 9.07 -3.72 14.28
CA ARG A 540 10.53 -3.78 14.17
C ARG A 540 11.11 -2.38 14.14
N ASP A 541 12.39 -2.27 14.47
CA ASP A 541 13.17 -1.04 14.28
C ASP A 541 12.57 0.18 15.02
N TYR A 542 12.01 -0.06 16.21
CA TYR A 542 11.58 0.98 17.15
C TYR A 542 12.62 1.20 18.26
N ARG A 543 12.72 2.44 18.71
CA ARG A 543 13.46 2.86 19.90
C ARG A 543 12.52 3.57 20.89
N PRO A 544 12.92 3.76 22.16
CA PRO A 544 12.23 4.69 23.04
C PRO A 544 12.18 6.08 22.40
N GLY A 545 10.99 6.71 22.41
CA GLY A 545 10.75 8.02 21.81
C GLY A 545 11.15 9.16 22.73
N ASN A 546 11.74 10.21 22.16
CA ASN A 546 12.09 11.42 22.90
C ASN A 546 10.91 12.40 22.89
N ILE A 547 9.86 12.09 23.64
CA ILE A 547 8.62 12.87 23.64
C ILE A 547 8.86 14.24 24.31
N PRO A 548 8.67 15.38 23.60
CA PRO A 548 8.85 16.70 24.18
C PRO A 548 7.90 16.93 25.36
N ARG A 549 8.42 17.50 26.47
CA ARG A 549 7.65 17.80 27.69
C ARG A 549 6.48 18.79 27.50
N SER A 550 6.37 19.42 26.32
CA SER A 550 5.34 20.42 25.99
C SER A 550 4.04 19.82 25.44
N SER A 551 3.93 18.50 25.28
CA SER A 551 2.71 17.83 24.82
C SER A 551 1.64 17.74 25.90
N GLY A 552 1.14 18.88 26.40
CA GLY A 552 -0.22 19.08 26.92
C GLY A 552 -0.80 18.19 28.04
N GLU A 553 -0.06 17.25 28.63
CA GLU A 553 -0.59 16.35 29.67
C GLU A 553 0.00 16.72 31.04
N ASN A 554 -0.77 17.53 31.80
CA ASN A 554 -0.76 17.42 33.25
C ASN A 554 -1.49 16.12 33.60
N GLU A 555 -0.81 15.10 34.12
CA GLU A 555 -1.26 14.26 35.24
C GLU A 555 -0.29 13.09 35.48
N GLU A 556 -0.06 12.85 36.77
CA GLU A 556 0.64 11.74 37.43
C GLU A 556 1.05 10.54 36.56
N LEU A 557 2.37 10.42 36.28
CA LEU A 557 2.99 9.19 35.77
C LEU A 557 2.67 8.04 36.74
N HIS A 558 1.81 7.11 36.32
CA HIS A 558 1.55 5.88 37.07
C HIS A 558 2.59 4.82 36.69
N ASP A 559 3.01 4.02 37.68
CA ASP A 559 3.95 2.90 37.53
C ASP A 559 3.35 1.87 36.54
N GLY A 560 3.67 2.01 35.25
CA GLY A 560 3.04 1.28 34.16
C GLY A 560 2.94 2.00 32.81
N ASP A 561 3.31 3.29 32.71
CA ASP A 561 3.36 4.01 31.43
C ASP A 561 4.34 3.33 30.46
N TYR A 562 3.78 2.63 29.48
CA TYR A 562 4.55 2.05 28.38
C TYR A 562 5.33 3.19 27.71
N GLU A 563 6.66 3.10 27.70
CA GLU A 563 7.52 4.07 27.01
C GLU A 563 7.02 4.23 25.56
N ARG A 564 6.47 5.41 25.21
CA ARG A 564 6.09 5.72 23.83
C ARG A 564 7.31 5.51 22.95
N CYS A 565 7.16 4.75 21.88
CA CYS A 565 8.24 4.38 20.99
C CYS A 565 8.25 5.25 19.73
N TRP A 566 9.41 5.38 19.09
CA TRP A 566 9.58 6.08 17.81
C TRP A 566 10.35 5.20 16.82
N PRO A 567 10.00 5.17 15.53
CA PRO A 567 10.75 4.40 14.54
C PRO A 567 12.18 4.93 14.38
N ILE A 568 13.15 4.02 14.28
CA ILE A 568 14.57 4.34 14.08
C ILE A 568 14.81 4.92 12.68
N GLY A 569 13.99 4.54 11.69
CA GLY A 569 14.11 5.01 10.31
C GLY A 569 13.20 6.18 9.94
N ALA A 570 12.43 6.72 10.89
CA ALA A 570 11.38 7.70 10.61
C ALA A 570 11.93 8.91 9.84
N TRP A 571 11.16 9.36 8.84
CA TRP A 571 11.50 10.56 8.10
C TRP A 571 11.44 11.77 9.02
N HIS A 572 10.43 11.85 9.89
CA HIS A 572 10.21 12.95 10.82
C HIS A 572 10.81 12.69 12.20
N ALA A 573 11.29 13.75 12.84
CA ALA A 573 11.61 13.75 14.26
C ALA A 573 10.34 13.92 15.12
N GLU A 574 10.43 13.58 16.41
CA GLU A 574 9.34 13.68 17.38
C GLU A 574 8.71 15.09 17.49
N ASP A 575 9.46 16.14 17.15
CA ASP A 575 9.10 17.55 17.22
C ASP A 575 8.93 18.21 15.83
N TYR A 576 8.90 17.42 14.75
CA TYR A 576 8.74 17.94 13.38
C TYR A 576 7.37 18.58 13.16
N PHE A 577 6.33 18.01 13.78
CA PHE A 577 4.96 18.53 13.84
C PHE A 577 4.65 19.03 15.26
N GLY A 578 3.61 19.84 15.40
CA GLY A 578 3.18 20.39 16.69
C GLY A 578 2.51 19.39 17.63
N TYR A 579 2.26 18.17 17.15
CA TYR A 579 1.79 17.04 17.95
C TYR A 579 2.64 15.81 17.65
N THR A 580 3.37 15.33 18.66
CA THR A 580 4.23 14.15 18.56
C THR A 580 3.39 12.90 18.38
N PHE A 581 3.46 12.31 17.19
CA PHE A 581 2.54 11.24 16.78
C PHE A 581 3.21 10.19 15.91
N ASP A 582 3.18 8.95 16.37
CA ASP A 582 3.51 7.76 15.61
C ASP A 582 2.26 6.85 15.52
N ALA A 583 1.99 6.32 14.33
CA ALA A 583 0.80 5.50 14.08
C ALA A 583 0.91 4.07 14.63
N GLY A 584 2.13 3.54 14.73
CA GLY A 584 2.48 2.17 15.12
C GLY A 584 2.08 1.06 14.13
N ASP A 585 0.99 1.23 13.39
CA ASP A 585 0.38 0.22 12.53
C ASP A 585 -0.20 0.86 11.24
N HIS A 586 -0.68 0.05 10.30
CA HIS A 586 -1.40 0.52 9.11
C HIS A 586 -2.67 1.29 9.52
N ARG A 587 -2.94 2.44 8.87
CA ARG A 587 -4.07 3.31 9.21
C ARG A 587 -4.84 3.77 7.98
N ILE A 588 -6.14 3.97 8.16
CA ILE A 588 -6.94 4.87 7.32
C ILE A 588 -7.12 6.18 8.10
N TYR A 589 -6.65 7.28 7.52
CA TYR A 589 -6.88 8.63 8.03
C TYR A 589 -8.07 9.29 7.36
N ARG A 590 -8.75 10.15 8.12
CA ARG A 590 -9.73 11.11 7.62
C ARG A 590 -9.31 12.51 8.09
N TYR A 591 -8.95 13.35 7.12
CA TYR A 591 -8.68 14.78 7.34
C TYR A 591 -9.93 15.56 6.96
N ALA A 592 -10.71 16.01 7.94
CA ALA A 592 -11.97 16.69 7.73
C ALA A 592 -11.80 18.20 7.79
N PHE A 593 -11.74 18.85 6.61
CA PHE A 593 -11.55 20.29 6.50
C PHE A 593 -12.86 21.03 6.72
N LYS A 594 -12.83 22.04 7.59
CA LYS A 594 -14.01 22.85 7.93
C LYS A 594 -13.61 24.22 8.44
N GLU A 595 -14.58 25.14 8.45
CA GLU A 595 -14.33 26.52 8.87
C GLU A 595 -13.96 26.63 10.36
N ASP A 596 -14.63 25.82 11.20
CA ASP A 596 -14.46 25.79 12.66
C ASP A 596 -14.17 24.35 13.16
N PRO A 597 -12.95 23.83 12.97
CA PRO A 597 -12.57 22.53 13.49
C PRO A 597 -12.24 22.59 14.97
N ASP A 598 -12.44 21.50 15.69
CA ASP A 598 -11.80 21.31 16.99
C ASP A 598 -10.35 20.84 16.80
N PRO A 599 -9.32 21.68 17.06
CA PRO A 599 -7.93 21.30 16.86
C PRO A 599 -7.44 20.21 17.83
N ALA A 600 -8.23 19.87 18.86
CA ALA A 600 -7.95 18.76 19.78
C ALA A 600 -8.35 17.39 19.19
N VAL A 601 -9.15 17.35 18.11
CA VAL A 601 -9.47 16.09 17.43
C VAL A 601 -8.28 15.66 16.58
N LEU A 602 -7.44 14.84 17.21
CA LEU A 602 -6.20 14.30 16.68
C LEU A 602 -6.21 12.76 16.78
N PRO A 603 -5.46 12.06 15.92
CA PRO A 603 -5.34 10.60 16.00
C PRO A 603 -4.64 10.16 17.29
N ALA A 604 -5.08 9.03 17.83
CA ALA A 604 -4.47 8.42 19.00
C ALA A 604 -3.09 7.83 18.66
N TYR A 605 -2.13 7.96 19.58
CA TYR A 605 -0.80 7.40 19.47
C TYR A 605 -0.83 5.87 19.33
N GLY A 606 0.08 5.30 18.53
CA GLY A 606 0.17 3.85 18.27
C GLY A 606 0.75 3.04 19.43
N ASP A 607 0.37 1.77 19.53
CA ASP A 607 0.83 0.84 20.57
C ASP A 607 2.15 0.12 20.21
N ALA A 608 3.03 0.78 19.45
CA ALA A 608 4.32 0.23 19.05
C ALA A 608 5.21 -0.06 20.26
N ARG A 609 6.08 -1.07 20.14
CA ARG A 609 6.97 -1.51 21.23
C ARG A 609 8.38 -1.79 20.72
N VAL A 610 9.37 -1.46 21.54
CA VAL A 610 10.74 -1.94 21.35
C VAL A 610 10.77 -3.45 21.62
N TYR A 611 11.13 -4.23 20.61
CA TYR A 611 11.44 -5.64 20.81
C TYR A 611 12.93 -5.79 21.08
N ASP A 612 13.28 -6.24 22.28
CA ASP A 612 14.60 -6.86 22.50
C ASP A 612 14.68 -8.08 21.58
N SER A 613 15.69 -8.10 20.72
CA SER A 613 15.93 -9.19 19.79
C SER A 613 16.09 -10.54 20.52
N ASP A 614 15.00 -11.32 20.61
CA ASP A 614 15.03 -12.74 21.02
C ASP A 614 14.56 -13.63 19.84
N PRO A 615 15.38 -14.58 19.31
CA PRO A 615 15.20 -15.14 17.97
C PRO A 615 14.04 -16.15 17.79
N PHE A 616 13.10 -16.30 18.73
CA PHE A 616 12.05 -17.31 18.61
C PHE A 616 10.77 -16.97 19.38
N CYS A 617 9.90 -16.12 18.83
CA CYS A 617 8.49 -16.11 19.22
C CYS A 617 7.55 -16.17 18.01
N ILE A 618 6.85 -17.30 17.90
CA ILE A 618 5.63 -17.48 17.12
C ILE A 618 4.51 -17.53 18.15
N ASN A 619 3.58 -16.56 18.14
CA ASN A 619 2.26 -16.74 18.75
C ASN A 619 1.18 -16.25 17.79
N LEU A 620 0.34 -17.20 17.38
CA LEU A 620 -0.93 -17.00 16.69
C LEU A 620 -1.98 -16.54 17.71
N TYR A 621 -2.53 -15.33 17.58
CA TYR A 621 -3.93 -15.04 17.92
C TYR A 621 -4.45 -13.87 17.07
N PRO A 622 -5.74 -13.90 16.66
CA PRO A 622 -6.34 -12.91 15.77
C PRO A 622 -6.70 -11.64 16.52
N VAL A 623 -6.66 -10.52 15.78
CA VAL A 623 -7.18 -9.20 16.14
C VAL A 623 -8.57 -9.33 16.77
N ARG A 624 -8.71 -8.92 18.04
CA ARG A 624 -10.01 -8.76 18.70
C ARG A 624 -10.25 -7.27 18.98
N SER A 625 -11.32 -6.78 18.37
CA SER A 625 -12.19 -5.69 18.81
C SER A 625 -12.10 -5.38 20.31
N SER A 626 -11.76 -4.14 20.64
CA SER A 626 -11.78 -3.57 21.98
C SER A 626 -13.21 -3.43 22.49
N LEU A 627 -13.61 -4.25 23.47
CA LEU A 627 -14.56 -3.89 24.52
C LEU A 627 -14.39 -4.87 25.70
N VAL A 628 -14.59 -4.32 26.92
CA VAL A 628 -14.75 -4.94 28.26
C VAL A 628 -13.52 -4.97 29.18
N ASN A 629 -13.57 -4.08 30.19
CA ASN A 629 -12.77 -4.04 31.42
C ASN A 629 -12.87 -5.32 32.26
N ALA A 630 -11.75 -5.77 32.84
CA ALA A 630 -11.71 -6.39 34.18
C ALA A 630 -10.25 -6.52 34.70
N SER A 631 -10.03 -5.96 35.88
CA SER A 631 -8.81 -5.88 36.70
C SER A 631 -8.31 -7.22 37.29
N GLY A 632 -7.00 -7.36 37.50
CA GLY A 632 -6.41 -8.28 38.50
C GLY A 632 -4.89 -8.54 38.34
N PRO A 633 -4.05 -8.43 39.39
CA PRO A 633 -2.59 -8.56 39.28
C PRO A 633 -2.11 -9.98 39.62
N PHE A 634 -1.18 -10.55 38.85
CA PHE A 634 -0.39 -11.70 39.34
C PHE A 634 1.04 -11.67 38.84
N ALA A 635 1.94 -11.52 39.82
CA ALA A 635 3.38 -11.61 39.72
C ALA A 635 3.91 -12.96 39.24
N ASP A 636 5.06 -12.90 38.58
CA ASP A 636 5.81 -14.00 37.99
C ASP A 636 6.43 -14.92 39.06
N SER A 637 6.32 -16.23 38.83
CA SER A 637 7.05 -17.25 39.58
C SER A 637 7.27 -18.45 38.66
N HIS A 638 8.53 -18.79 38.42
CA HIS A 638 8.93 -19.94 37.60
C HIS A 638 8.29 -21.26 38.10
N LYS A 639 7.19 -21.67 37.47
CA LYS A 639 6.43 -22.88 37.82
C LYS A 639 6.99 -24.14 37.15
N MET A 640 7.35 -25.12 37.98
CA MET A 640 7.64 -26.51 37.62
C MET A 640 6.40 -27.20 37.00
N VAL A 641 6.53 -27.88 35.86
CA VAL A 641 5.39 -28.56 35.18
C VAL A 641 5.19 -29.96 35.74
N ASN A 642 4.32 -30.08 36.74
CA ASN A 642 3.91 -31.35 37.37
C ASN A 642 2.51 -31.78 36.88
N ILE A 643 2.39 -33.01 36.37
CA ILE A 643 1.13 -33.56 35.85
C ILE A 643 0.72 -34.78 36.65
N PRO A 644 -0.54 -34.86 37.14
CA PRO A 644 -0.99 -36.00 37.94
C PRO A 644 -1.07 -37.29 37.10
N LYS A 645 -0.81 -38.43 37.74
CA LYS A 645 -0.90 -39.77 37.13
C LYS A 645 -2.33 -40.14 36.71
N THR A 646 -3.33 -39.46 37.24
CA THR A 646 -4.75 -39.60 36.88
C THR A 646 -5.37 -38.23 36.65
N ARG A 647 -6.08 -38.04 35.54
CA ARG A 647 -6.78 -36.78 35.21
C ARG A 647 -8.21 -37.07 34.76
N ARG A 648 -9.21 -36.35 35.29
CA ARG A 648 -10.57 -36.39 34.73
C ARG A 648 -10.61 -35.57 33.46
N THR A 649 -11.00 -36.20 32.35
CA THR A 649 -11.14 -35.55 31.03
C THR A 649 -12.23 -36.27 30.23
N TYR A 650 -12.73 -35.66 29.18
CA TYR A 650 -13.81 -36.20 28.35
C TYR A 650 -13.35 -37.44 27.56
N CYS A 651 -13.92 -38.65 27.78
CA CYS A 651 -13.67 -39.83 26.93
C CYS A 651 -14.48 -39.70 25.64
N LYS A 652 -13.80 -39.53 24.50
CA LYS A 652 -14.39 -39.60 23.15
C LYS A 652 -14.74 -41.03 22.68
N GLY A 653 -14.49 -42.04 23.51
CA GLY A 653 -14.83 -43.43 23.22
C GLY A 653 -16.34 -43.61 23.09
N LYS A 654 -16.74 -44.41 22.10
CA LYS A 654 -18.13 -44.58 21.68
C LYS A 654 -19.08 -44.98 22.83
N SER A 655 -18.57 -45.70 23.84
CA SER A 655 -19.31 -46.20 25.00
C SER A 655 -19.34 -45.28 26.23
N CYS A 656 -18.54 -44.21 26.29
CA CYS A 656 -18.47 -43.35 27.49
C CYS A 656 -19.06 -41.95 27.27
N LYS A 657 -18.61 -41.23 26.22
CA LYS A 657 -19.04 -39.85 25.87
C LYS A 657 -19.27 -38.91 27.07
N LYS A 658 -18.43 -39.02 28.12
CA LYS A 658 -18.53 -38.26 29.38
C LYS A 658 -17.16 -38.07 30.02
N HIS A 659 -17.07 -37.16 31.00
CA HIS A 659 -15.83 -36.92 31.76
C HIS A 659 -15.52 -38.08 32.71
N THR A 660 -14.51 -38.88 32.36
CA THR A 660 -14.06 -40.04 33.13
C THR A 660 -12.62 -39.87 33.60
N PRO A 661 -12.19 -40.56 34.68
CA PRO A 661 -10.79 -40.59 35.06
C PRO A 661 -9.96 -41.32 33.98
N HIS A 662 -8.86 -40.71 33.57
CA HIS A 662 -7.90 -41.25 32.63
C HIS A 662 -6.55 -41.45 33.31
N LYS A 663 -5.93 -42.61 33.08
CA LYS A 663 -4.54 -42.87 33.44
C LYS A 663 -3.63 -42.11 32.48
N VAL A 664 -2.78 -41.25 33.03
CA VAL A 664 -1.85 -40.41 32.26
C VAL A 664 -0.48 -41.09 32.25
N THR A 665 0.07 -41.28 31.07
CA THR A 665 1.44 -41.80 30.86
C THR A 665 2.18 -40.92 29.87
N GLN A 666 3.50 -40.87 29.94
CA GLN A 666 4.29 -40.20 28.91
C GLN A 666 4.33 -41.07 27.64
N TYR A 667 3.99 -40.49 26.49
CA TYR A 667 4.10 -41.20 25.21
C TYR A 667 5.58 -41.35 24.84
N LYS A 668 5.98 -42.59 24.53
CA LYS A 668 7.26 -42.90 23.90
C LYS A 668 7.00 -43.31 22.45
N LYS A 669 7.78 -42.76 21.52
CA LYS A 669 7.68 -43.07 20.09
C LYS A 669 7.99 -44.56 19.88
N GLY A 670 7.09 -45.28 19.23
CA GLY A 670 7.31 -46.67 18.81
C GLY A 670 8.07 -46.76 17.48
N LYS A 671 8.23 -47.97 16.94
CA LYS A 671 8.79 -48.21 15.60
C LYS A 671 7.92 -47.49 14.55
N ASP A 672 8.56 -46.80 13.60
CA ASP A 672 7.86 -46.09 12.54
C ASP A 672 7.14 -47.08 11.59
N SER A 673 5.96 -46.69 11.10
CA SER A 673 5.18 -47.50 10.15
C SER A 673 5.85 -47.53 8.78
N ILE A 674 6.00 -48.74 8.21
CA ILE A 674 6.63 -48.98 6.91
C ILE A 674 5.71 -48.56 5.74
N PHE A 675 4.40 -48.50 5.97
CA PHE A 675 3.41 -48.14 4.93
C PHE A 675 3.37 -46.64 4.62
N ALA A 676 3.81 -45.79 5.54
CA ALA A 676 3.81 -44.33 5.37
C ALA A 676 4.67 -43.91 4.17
N GLN A 677 4.14 -43.07 3.28
CA GLN A 677 4.80 -42.66 2.04
C GLN A 677 6.19 -42.03 2.29
N GLY A 678 6.33 -41.24 3.36
CA GLY A 678 7.61 -40.65 3.75
C GLY A 678 8.68 -41.68 4.15
N LYS A 679 8.29 -42.76 4.84
CA LYS A 679 9.19 -43.86 5.21
C LYS A 679 9.63 -44.65 3.98
N ARG A 680 8.69 -44.97 3.07
CA ARG A 680 9.00 -45.64 1.78
C ARG A 680 9.97 -44.83 0.93
N ARG A 681 9.78 -43.51 0.86
CA ARG A 681 10.67 -42.58 0.13
C ARG A 681 12.06 -42.51 0.76
N TYR A 682 12.13 -42.50 2.09
CA TYR A 682 13.40 -42.53 2.83
C TYR A 682 14.15 -43.85 2.64
N ASP A 683 13.45 -44.99 2.71
CA ASP A 683 14.04 -46.31 2.53
C ASP A 683 14.57 -46.51 1.11
N ARG A 684 13.87 -46.03 0.08
CA ARG A 684 14.37 -45.99 -1.31
C ARG A 684 15.57 -45.06 -1.48
N LYS A 685 15.60 -43.95 -0.74
CA LYS A 685 16.77 -43.04 -0.75
C LYS A 685 17.95 -43.65 0.00
N GLN A 686 17.71 -44.59 0.91
CA GLN A 686 18.74 -45.28 1.69
C GLN A 686 19.22 -46.59 1.06
N SER A 687 18.42 -47.23 0.20
CA SER A 687 18.84 -48.43 -0.52
C SER A 687 20.05 -48.12 -1.40
N GLY A 688 21.18 -48.76 -1.09
CA GLY A 688 22.46 -48.57 -1.79
C GLY A 688 23.51 -47.73 -1.04
N TYR A 689 23.16 -47.09 0.08
CA TYR A 689 24.11 -46.36 0.92
C TYR A 689 24.56 -47.22 2.10
N GLY A 690 25.87 -47.38 2.30
CA GLY A 690 26.46 -48.10 3.44
C GLY A 690 26.32 -47.39 4.81
N GLY A 691 25.69 -46.22 4.82
CA GLY A 691 25.45 -45.40 6.01
C GLY A 691 24.23 -44.49 5.86
N GLN A 692 23.98 -43.64 6.87
CA GLN A 692 22.78 -42.80 6.91
C GLN A 692 22.90 -41.59 5.96
N THR A 693 21.95 -41.42 5.02
CA THR A 693 22.01 -40.36 3.98
C THR A 693 21.73 -38.95 4.48
N LYS A 694 21.27 -38.80 5.73
CA LYS A 694 21.04 -37.49 6.36
C LYS A 694 21.88 -37.39 7.65
N PRO A 695 22.59 -36.27 7.87
CA PRO A 695 23.34 -36.07 9.11
C PRO A 695 22.40 -36.13 10.31
N VAL A 696 22.77 -36.90 11.33
CA VAL A 696 22.03 -36.98 12.59
C VAL A 696 22.42 -35.79 13.45
N PHE A 697 21.45 -34.95 13.78
CA PHE A 697 21.70 -33.75 14.57
C PHE A 697 21.85 -34.09 16.07
N HIS A 698 23.10 -34.16 16.54
CA HIS A 698 23.42 -34.56 17.92
C HIS A 698 23.23 -33.45 18.96
N LYS A 699 23.39 -32.17 18.60
CA LYS A 699 23.25 -31.01 19.52
C LYS A 699 22.04 -30.15 19.16
N LYS A 700 20.91 -30.35 19.85
CA LYS A 700 19.68 -29.59 19.58
C LYS A 700 19.76 -28.20 20.22
N ALA A 701 19.60 -27.13 19.43
CA ALA A 701 19.62 -25.73 19.91
C ALA A 701 18.51 -25.39 20.94
N LYS A 702 17.38 -26.12 20.91
CA LYS A 702 16.28 -25.91 21.87
C LYS A 702 16.46 -26.83 23.09
N THR A 703 16.67 -26.22 24.25
CA THR A 703 16.83 -26.91 25.55
C THR A 703 15.51 -27.47 26.10
N THR A 704 14.36 -27.04 25.58
CA THR A 704 13.01 -27.47 25.99
C THR A 704 12.42 -28.53 25.05
N LYS A 705 11.76 -29.54 25.63
CA LYS A 705 11.11 -30.65 24.90
C LYS A 705 9.59 -30.47 24.88
N LYS A 706 8.95 -30.78 23.74
CA LYS A 706 7.48 -30.89 23.66
C LYS A 706 7.09 -32.31 24.06
N VAL A 707 6.62 -32.50 25.30
CA VAL A 707 6.23 -33.81 25.80
C VAL A 707 4.79 -34.12 25.38
N VAL A 708 4.56 -35.34 24.89
CA VAL A 708 3.21 -35.83 24.57
C VAL A 708 2.77 -36.81 25.64
N LEU A 709 1.56 -36.63 26.16
CA LEU A 709 0.93 -37.54 27.10
C LEU A 709 0.01 -38.51 26.37
N ARG A 710 -0.03 -39.75 26.83
CA ARG A 710 -1.04 -40.75 26.47
C ARG A 710 -2.02 -40.87 27.64
N MET A 711 -3.27 -40.47 27.40
CA MET A 711 -4.36 -40.60 28.35
C MET A 711 -5.20 -41.82 27.98
N GLU A 712 -5.32 -42.78 28.90
CA GLU A 712 -6.12 -43.98 28.74
C GLU A 712 -7.30 -43.94 29.71
N CYS A 713 -8.52 -43.96 29.19
CA CYS A 713 -9.70 -43.98 30.04
C CYS A 713 -9.77 -45.29 30.83
N THR A 714 -10.05 -45.20 32.13
CA THR A 714 -10.18 -46.39 32.98
C THR A 714 -11.39 -47.24 32.62
N VAL A 715 -12.46 -46.64 32.09
CA VAL A 715 -13.75 -47.26 31.75
C VAL A 715 -13.76 -47.82 30.31
N CYS A 716 -13.66 -46.96 29.29
CA CYS A 716 -13.76 -47.32 27.87
C CYS A 716 -12.46 -47.89 27.28
N LYS A 717 -11.32 -47.85 28.01
CA LYS A 717 -9.95 -48.13 27.51
C LYS A 717 -9.52 -47.32 26.28
N TYR A 718 -10.31 -46.31 25.90
CA TYR A 718 -10.01 -45.39 24.82
C TYR A 718 -8.75 -44.60 25.14
N LYS A 719 -7.88 -44.47 24.14
CA LYS A 719 -6.58 -43.83 24.25
C LYS A 719 -6.56 -42.57 23.42
N MET A 720 -6.16 -41.47 24.02
CA MET A 720 -5.94 -40.20 23.32
C MET A 720 -4.55 -39.64 23.63
N GLN A 721 -4.01 -38.87 22.70
CA GLN A 721 -2.73 -38.20 22.86
C GLN A 721 -2.95 -36.70 23.09
N LEU A 722 -2.26 -36.13 24.07
CA LEU A 722 -2.32 -34.71 24.38
C LEU A 722 -0.89 -34.16 24.40
N ALA A 723 -0.59 -33.27 23.46
CA ALA A 723 0.72 -32.61 23.41
C ALA A 723 0.73 -31.42 24.38
N LEU A 724 1.75 -31.34 25.24
CA LEU A 724 1.97 -30.20 26.11
C LEU A 724 2.70 -29.07 25.37
N LYS A 725 2.73 -27.87 25.97
CA LYS A 725 3.69 -26.83 25.59
C LYS A 725 5.12 -27.31 25.88
N ARG A 726 6.13 -26.64 25.31
CA ARG A 726 7.54 -27.00 25.52
C ARG A 726 7.92 -26.74 26.99
N CYS A 727 8.56 -27.71 27.64
CA CYS A 727 9.07 -27.56 29.01
C CYS A 727 10.53 -28.01 29.10
N LYS A 728 11.29 -27.39 30.02
CA LYS A 728 12.67 -27.82 30.35
C LYS A 728 12.64 -29.08 31.23
N HIS A 729 11.74 -29.10 32.22
CA HIS A 729 11.55 -30.20 33.17
C HIS A 729 10.09 -30.67 33.16
N PHE A 730 9.87 -31.99 33.26
CA PHE A 730 8.55 -32.63 33.26
C PHE A 730 8.53 -33.74 34.31
N GLU A 731 7.55 -33.67 35.22
CA GLU A 731 7.36 -34.68 36.27
C GLU A 731 5.93 -35.25 36.19
N LEU A 732 5.83 -36.59 36.28
CA LEU A 732 4.55 -37.30 36.28
C LEU A 732 4.23 -37.83 37.69
N GLY A 733 3.34 -37.11 38.37
CA GLY A 733 2.85 -37.45 39.70
C GLY A 733 3.80 -37.03 40.83
N GLY A 734 4.40 -35.85 40.74
CA GLY A 734 5.19 -35.29 41.84
C GLY A 734 4.29 -34.93 43.02
N ASP A 735 4.72 -35.21 44.23
CA ASP A 735 3.97 -34.85 45.44
C ASP A 735 3.94 -33.33 45.59
N LYS A 736 2.74 -32.77 45.79
CA LYS A 736 2.63 -31.37 46.22
C LYS A 736 3.16 -31.30 47.64
N LYS A 737 4.29 -30.61 47.86
CA LYS A 737 4.69 -30.21 49.23
C LYS A 737 3.53 -29.43 49.86
N THR A 738 2.88 -30.02 50.86
CA THR A 738 1.86 -29.37 51.66
C THR A 738 2.54 -28.30 52.50
N LYS A 739 2.11 -27.03 52.40
CA LYS A 739 2.59 -25.96 53.29
C LYS A 739 2.28 -26.36 54.74
N GLY A 740 3.31 -26.60 55.56
CA GLY A 740 3.18 -26.78 57.01
C GLY A 740 3.51 -28.16 57.61
N ALA A 741 3.92 -29.17 56.83
CA ALA A 741 4.37 -30.44 57.42
C ALA A 741 5.89 -30.41 57.71
N ALA A 742 6.27 -30.53 58.98
CA ALA A 742 7.66 -30.68 59.40
C ALA A 742 8.20 -32.08 59.04
N LEU A 743 9.47 -32.13 58.65
CA LEU A 743 10.21 -33.37 58.38
C LEU A 743 10.50 -34.09 59.70
N GLN A 744 10.03 -35.33 59.82
CA GLN A 744 10.56 -36.29 60.79
C GLN A 744 11.65 -37.10 60.09
N PHE A 745 12.85 -37.14 60.69
CA PHE A 745 14.06 -37.76 60.15
C PHE A 745 13.95 -39.28 60.04
#